data_AF-R5LKU5-F1
#
_entry.id   AF-R5LKU5-F1
#
_cell.length_a   1.000
_cell.length_b   1.000
_cell.length_c   1.000
_cell.angle_alpha   90.00
_cell.angle_beta   90.00
_cell.angle_gamma   90.00
#
_symmetry.space_group_name_H-M   'P 1'
#
loop_
_entity.id
_entity.type
_entity.pdbx_description
1 polymer ?
#
loop_
_entity_poly.entity_id
_entity_poly.type
_entity_poly.pdbx_seq_one_letter_code
_entity_poly.pdbx_strand_id
1 'polypeptide(L)'
;MFMFNSFATLEPVSSITIKSTTLDNESNIDGSWKYTKTAKWISKGKARINIKLETKEMLKSDYTDVILVLDTSGSMVKDKIEQLQTDVNEFINDTIPKGNKIALITFNDTANIVNDFTDDALVLQESISNLTASGETNYYQALVKVDEVLSTYTKEDNKNCVVLFLTDGLPTSETPSEVGEYKLLKEKYDYLDINGIQYELGNTVLSSIKNITDNQFIANTRNLSKFLYKAAVGTENYEKLVLTDYVDTNYFNLDNITNITTSSGNALIKDDKVTWNLDGLKSGVDAELTIDINLNNDLIEVGDVYPTHTKTDLYYKIGTTSVTETTDKTTILKDNYIVTYEPNTPAGCVVSGAPSSKVYSVFDTVRLDDSVPNCSGYQFKEWKIVTDNVERVGNNQFIMPESNVTIKPIWKRVELAKSTDGKISKVQTLYKLMADNSIGLDTNIDFSSKPTDENSGIYTVSSTKDDKYPIHYYRGNINNNNVLFANFCWKMVITTSTGGVKLIYNGLPNNFDEGIPILQDQYTNVTNDITYPYDYDLATNKWTSTNKTHSSTGTISFSVTKPGTYILSYSVSSEAKYDKVYFYKDNVELKVDSGTNSSSISLGELTPSNVIMVKYTKDGSGSKGSDSVTFSIDRSTGNIIRQCISTGVDSQIGKSEFTTDYTSPSSVGYMYGTSYKMSYSASSPSVDILSKSWINSSSNFYYGDSITYSNGIYTLSNATQKIWSDNYKDLVGYYTCRSNSTTCSTVYYISGTDGGTQYVLSLSSGVTDPTTQTMTLSKGMSDNGDGTYSLLNPITIEKKDWFSVYSTYNGYYICSDLISTTCNEKIPIISTNNYQLTYDAAFNYVYGNDISWDGTKYILKNTFTSTNTYSTDMSTIAKKYHYTCLNTTGECTNVYYVIAPSFTATHPIFYLTLSNGKDIEIAKDEMFTNENDSKIKIAIDSWYEANMVPYTDRLEDTIWCNDRTIHSGSLLGKDIDFGTEYSYFSASDRVFNSSKLSIICPNVARDGFTVSTSSGGNGALTYPVGLLTADEIRLAGGIFNNDHNGYINYLYTGQELWAMSPNMFSFEASGFHYRGTDWLNSSYGVRPAVSLAPNTRAIAGDGTVESPYVIDDE
;
A
#
# COMPACT_ATOMS: atom_id res chain seq x y z
N MET A 1 -34.96 18.90 43.71
CA MET A 1 -33.64 18.33 43.38
C MET A 1 -33.83 16.83 43.33
N PHE A 2 -34.20 16.29 42.16
CA PHE A 2 -34.39 14.84 41.96
C PHE A 2 -33.07 14.29 41.40
N MET A 3 -32.34 13.50 42.21
CA MET A 3 -31.22 12.71 41.72
C MET A 3 -31.78 11.52 40.95
N PHE A 4 -31.62 11.53 39.62
CA PHE A 4 -31.73 10.32 38.82
C PHE A 4 -30.43 9.54 38.99
N ASN A 5 -30.47 8.43 39.72
CA ASN A 5 -29.45 7.39 39.56
C ASN A 5 -29.71 6.72 38.22
N SER A 6 -28.87 7.02 37.23
CA SER A 6 -28.77 6.24 36.00
C SER A 6 -28.21 4.86 36.37
N PHE A 7 -29.05 3.82 36.36
CA PHE A 7 -28.56 2.44 36.35
C PHE A 7 -28.03 2.19 34.93
N ALA A 8 -26.70 2.15 34.78
CA ALA A 8 -26.09 1.72 33.54
C ALA A 8 -26.52 0.28 33.25
N THR A 9 -27.05 0.02 32.05
CA THR A 9 -27.33 -1.33 31.58
C THR A 9 -26.02 -2.07 31.40
N LEU A 10 -25.95 -3.32 31.88
CA LEU A 10 -24.79 -4.17 31.66
C LEU A 10 -24.73 -4.53 30.17
N GLU A 11 -23.67 -4.15 29.48
CA GLU A 11 -23.48 -4.42 28.05
C GLU A 11 -22.61 -5.66 27.84
N PRO A 12 -22.86 -6.46 26.78
CA PRO A 12 -22.04 -7.61 26.45
C PRO A 12 -20.62 -7.19 26.02
N VAL A 13 -19.62 -7.93 26.49
CA VAL A 13 -18.19 -7.71 26.21
C VAL A 13 -17.55 -9.08 25.97
N SER A 14 -17.40 -9.47 24.70
CA SER A 14 -16.90 -10.81 24.34
C SER A 14 -15.38 -10.97 24.47
N SER A 15 -14.62 -9.87 24.59
CA SER A 15 -13.17 -9.88 24.69
C SER A 15 -12.65 -8.77 25.60
N ILE A 16 -11.67 -9.08 26.44
CA ILE A 16 -10.92 -8.12 27.26
C ILE A 16 -9.41 -8.39 27.14
N THR A 17 -8.61 -7.33 27.22
CA THR A 17 -7.15 -7.44 27.30
C THR A 17 -6.67 -6.80 28.60
N ILE A 18 -5.83 -7.54 29.33
CA ILE A 18 -5.27 -7.15 30.61
C ILE A 18 -3.75 -7.17 30.47
N LYS A 19 -3.09 -6.12 30.97
CA LYS A 19 -1.65 -5.93 30.87
C LYS A 19 -1.06 -5.90 32.28
N SER A 20 0.19 -6.34 32.41
CA SER A 20 0.95 -6.17 33.65
C SER A 20 1.17 -4.70 33.97
N THR A 21 0.98 -4.36 35.23
CA THR A 21 1.10 -3.01 35.77
C THR A 21 2.39 -2.83 36.57
N THR A 22 2.87 -3.87 37.25
CA THR A 22 4.10 -3.80 38.04
C THR A 22 5.34 -3.85 37.15
N LEU A 23 5.43 -4.86 36.29
CA LEU A 23 6.31 -4.85 35.12
C LEU A 23 5.53 -4.16 34.00
N ASP A 24 5.53 -2.82 34.00
CA ASP A 24 4.69 -2.04 33.09
C ASP A 24 4.89 -2.46 31.62
N ASN A 25 3.84 -3.08 31.08
CA ASN A 25 3.83 -3.56 29.71
C ASN A 25 3.78 -2.39 28.70
N GLU A 26 3.20 -1.23 29.06
CA GLU A 26 3.14 -0.07 28.17
C GLU A 26 4.50 0.61 28.01
N SER A 27 5.28 0.67 29.09
CA SER A 27 6.69 1.07 29.07
C SER A 27 7.62 -0.01 28.51
N ASN A 28 7.07 -1.14 28.05
CA ASN A 28 7.79 -2.22 27.40
C ASN A 28 8.91 -2.77 28.31
N ILE A 29 8.64 -2.99 29.60
CA ILE A 29 9.61 -3.53 30.55
C ILE A 29 9.85 -5.02 30.30
N ASP A 30 11.09 -5.47 30.40
CA ASP A 30 11.48 -6.88 30.26
C ASP A 30 10.76 -7.77 31.28
N GLY A 31 10.30 -8.95 30.84
CA GLY A 31 9.50 -9.83 31.67
C GLY A 31 8.06 -9.35 31.93
N SER A 32 7.62 -8.24 31.31
CA SER A 32 6.20 -7.85 31.32
C SER A 32 5.34 -8.88 30.57
N TRP A 33 4.04 -8.85 30.83
CA TRP A 33 3.08 -9.76 30.19
C TRP A 33 1.77 -9.05 29.88
N LYS A 34 1.00 -9.61 28.96
CA LYS A 34 -0.39 -9.26 28.73
C LYS A 34 -1.18 -10.53 28.43
N TYR A 35 -2.45 -10.57 28.78
CA TYR A 35 -3.34 -11.62 28.31
C TYR A 35 -4.61 -11.06 27.71
N THR A 36 -5.13 -11.76 26.70
CA THR A 36 -6.44 -11.51 26.12
C THR A 36 -7.37 -12.66 26.50
N LYS A 37 -8.49 -12.33 27.13
CA LYS A 37 -9.55 -13.26 27.52
C LYS A 37 -10.76 -13.04 26.63
N THR A 38 -11.19 -14.08 25.92
CA THR A 38 -12.38 -14.08 25.06
C THR A 38 -13.41 -15.08 25.55
N ALA A 39 -14.68 -14.80 25.30
CA ALA A 39 -15.80 -15.69 25.59
C ALA A 39 -16.79 -15.70 24.43
N LYS A 40 -17.36 -16.87 24.14
CA LYS A 40 -18.47 -17.04 23.19
C LYS A 40 -19.33 -18.24 23.55
N TRP A 41 -20.58 -18.26 23.15
CA TRP A 41 -21.42 -19.45 23.24
C TRP A 41 -20.95 -20.50 22.22
N ILE A 42 -20.96 -21.77 22.60
CA ILE A 42 -20.61 -22.90 21.72
C ILE A 42 -21.76 -23.88 21.54
N SER A 43 -22.72 -23.86 22.46
CA SER A 43 -24.01 -24.52 22.34
C SER A 43 -24.95 -23.93 23.39
N LYS A 44 -26.22 -24.35 23.34
CA LYS A 44 -27.24 -23.92 24.31
C LYS A 44 -26.77 -24.17 25.74
N GLY A 45 -26.65 -23.10 26.53
CA GLY A 45 -26.21 -23.13 27.92
C GLY A 45 -24.72 -23.45 28.14
N LYS A 46 -23.88 -23.41 27.10
CA LYS A 46 -22.42 -23.62 27.23
C LYS A 46 -21.62 -22.55 26.51
N ALA A 47 -20.67 -21.95 27.21
CA ALA A 47 -19.75 -20.97 26.68
C ALA A 47 -18.31 -21.48 26.70
N ARG A 48 -17.49 -21.03 25.76
CA ARG A 48 -16.05 -21.28 25.71
C ARG A 48 -15.31 -20.02 26.07
N ILE A 49 -14.39 -20.16 27.02
CA ILE A 49 -13.43 -19.15 27.42
C ILE A 49 -12.08 -19.50 26.82
N ASN A 50 -11.40 -18.50 26.28
CA ASN A 50 -10.04 -18.63 25.78
C ASN A 50 -9.18 -17.49 26.36
N ILE A 51 -8.06 -17.85 26.98
CA ILE A 51 -7.10 -16.92 27.56
C ILE A 51 -5.77 -17.13 26.86
N LYS A 52 -5.34 -16.12 26.11
CA LYS A 52 -4.03 -16.08 25.46
C LYS A 52 -3.11 -15.15 26.21
N LEU A 53 -2.05 -15.70 26.81
CA LEU A 53 -0.98 -14.98 27.52
C LEU A 53 0.22 -14.78 26.59
N GLU A 54 0.69 -13.54 26.50
CA GLU A 54 1.90 -13.13 25.78
C GLU A 54 2.89 -12.56 26.79
N THR A 55 4.13 -13.04 26.77
CA THR A 55 5.19 -12.57 27.69
C THR A 55 6.33 -11.93 26.92
N LYS A 56 6.94 -10.89 27.48
CA LYS A 56 8.13 -10.24 26.94
C LYS A 56 9.40 -10.91 27.46
N GLU A 57 10.41 -10.99 26.61
CA GLU A 57 11.74 -11.53 26.95
C GLU A 57 12.38 -10.76 28.11
N MET A 58 13.03 -11.50 29.01
CA MET A 58 13.92 -10.96 30.04
C MET A 58 15.23 -11.73 29.97
N LEU A 59 16.29 -11.11 29.46
CA LEU A 59 17.55 -11.81 29.20
C LEU A 59 18.24 -12.23 30.51
N LYS A 60 18.71 -13.48 30.62
CA LYS A 60 19.56 -13.97 31.73
C LYS A 60 20.96 -13.38 31.68
N SER A 61 21.44 -13.10 30.47
CA SER A 61 22.82 -12.75 30.19
C SER A 61 22.95 -12.03 28.85
N ASP A 62 24.05 -11.29 28.68
CA ASP A 62 24.32 -10.53 27.44
C ASP A 62 24.57 -11.44 26.23
N TYR A 63 25.08 -12.66 26.46
CA TYR A 63 25.43 -13.64 25.44
C TYR A 63 24.86 -15.03 25.77
N THR A 64 24.60 -15.84 24.75
CA THR A 64 24.16 -17.23 24.87
C THR A 64 24.93 -18.13 23.91
N ASP A 65 25.79 -18.99 24.43
CA ASP A 65 26.43 -20.05 23.65
C ASP A 65 25.43 -21.20 23.42
N VAL A 66 25.48 -21.82 22.23
CA VAL A 66 24.47 -22.77 21.78
C VAL A 66 25.08 -24.11 21.38
N ILE A 67 24.51 -25.21 21.84
CA ILE A 67 24.80 -26.56 21.32
C ILE A 67 23.66 -26.93 20.38
N LEU A 68 23.91 -26.88 19.07
CA LEU A 68 22.96 -27.34 18.06
C LEU A 68 23.04 -28.85 17.94
N VAL A 69 21.94 -29.54 18.26
CA VAL A 69 21.81 -31.00 18.14
C VAL A 69 20.80 -31.29 17.04
N LEU A 70 21.31 -31.62 15.85
CA LEU A 70 20.51 -31.71 14.63
C LEU A 70 20.28 -33.16 14.22
N ASP A 71 19.02 -33.53 14.11
CA ASP A 71 18.60 -34.82 13.55
C ASP A 71 18.92 -34.87 12.05
N THR A 72 19.65 -35.91 11.65
CA THR A 72 20.02 -36.23 10.28
C THR A 72 19.54 -37.63 9.88
N SER A 73 18.51 -38.14 10.56
CA SER A 73 17.88 -39.43 10.27
C SER A 73 17.21 -39.45 8.90
N GLY A 74 16.90 -40.65 8.41
CA GLY A 74 16.28 -40.84 7.09
C GLY A 74 14.91 -40.18 6.91
N SER A 75 14.23 -39.74 7.98
CA SER A 75 12.97 -38.97 7.89
C SER A 75 13.18 -37.53 7.43
N MET A 76 14.41 -36.99 7.57
CA MET A 76 14.79 -35.63 7.21
C MET A 76 15.04 -35.42 5.70
N VAL A 77 14.86 -36.43 4.85
CA VAL A 77 15.16 -36.32 3.40
C VAL A 77 14.36 -35.23 2.67
N LYS A 78 14.91 -34.76 1.53
CA LYS A 78 14.33 -33.75 0.63
C LYS A 78 14.23 -32.37 1.30
N ASP A 79 13.13 -31.67 1.07
CA ASP A 79 12.85 -30.29 1.47
C ASP A 79 13.08 -30.04 2.97
N LYS A 80 12.97 -31.06 3.83
CA LYS A 80 13.17 -30.93 5.28
C LYS A 80 14.62 -30.59 5.66
N ILE A 81 15.60 -31.37 5.18
CA ILE A 81 17.01 -31.11 5.45
C ILE A 81 17.50 -29.86 4.71
N GLU A 82 17.01 -29.62 3.49
CA GLU A 82 17.35 -28.41 2.73
C GLU A 82 16.90 -27.14 3.46
N GLN A 83 15.65 -27.12 3.94
CA GLN A 83 15.13 -25.99 4.71
C GLN A 83 15.83 -25.86 6.07
N LEU A 84 16.15 -26.97 6.75
CA LEU A 84 16.93 -26.94 7.99
C LEU A 84 18.31 -26.32 7.74
N GLN A 85 18.99 -26.69 6.65
CA GLN A 85 20.28 -26.10 6.30
C GLN A 85 20.18 -24.60 6.07
N THR A 86 19.15 -24.13 5.36
CA THR A 86 18.87 -22.70 5.16
C THR A 86 18.65 -21.97 6.48
N ASP A 87 17.72 -22.45 7.30
CA ASP A 87 17.30 -21.77 8.54
C ASP A 87 18.42 -21.79 9.60
N VAL A 88 19.19 -22.88 9.69
CA VAL A 88 20.34 -22.96 10.60
C VAL A 88 21.49 -22.06 10.13
N ASN A 89 21.73 -21.93 8.82
CA ASN A 89 22.72 -20.98 8.31
C ASN A 89 22.31 -19.52 8.59
N GLU A 90 21.03 -19.19 8.46
CA GLU A 90 20.49 -17.89 8.87
C GLU A 90 20.71 -17.66 10.37
N PHE A 91 20.38 -18.65 11.20
CA PHE A 91 20.59 -18.61 12.64
C PHE A 91 22.07 -18.42 13.03
N ILE A 92 23.00 -19.10 12.36
CA ILE A 92 24.46 -18.92 12.57
C ILE A 92 24.88 -17.48 12.23
N ASN A 93 24.38 -16.94 11.11
CA ASN A 93 24.70 -15.57 10.66
C ASN A 93 24.23 -14.49 11.63
N ASP A 94 23.15 -14.72 12.37
CA ASP A 94 22.68 -13.80 13.40
C ASP A 94 23.34 -14.05 14.76
N THR A 95 23.58 -15.31 15.12
CA THR A 95 24.01 -15.69 16.47
C THR A 95 25.50 -15.44 16.70
N ILE A 96 26.37 -15.80 15.74
CA ILE A 96 27.83 -15.70 15.90
C ILE A 96 28.30 -14.23 16.02
N PRO A 97 27.85 -13.28 15.17
CA PRO A 97 28.29 -11.88 15.27
C PRO A 97 27.90 -11.20 16.58
N LYS A 98 26.90 -11.73 17.30
CA LYS A 98 26.51 -11.25 18.64
C LYS A 98 27.51 -11.65 19.73
N GLY A 99 28.59 -12.38 19.42
CA GLY A 99 29.61 -12.81 20.38
C GLY A 99 29.34 -14.18 21.01
N ASN A 100 28.38 -14.92 20.47
CA ASN A 100 28.01 -16.27 20.91
C ASN A 100 28.87 -17.32 20.22
N LYS A 101 29.08 -18.46 20.88
CA LYS A 101 29.73 -19.64 20.29
C LYS A 101 28.71 -20.72 20.02
N ILE A 102 28.91 -21.49 18.95
CA ILE A 102 28.06 -22.62 18.61
C ILE A 102 28.90 -23.90 18.57
N ALA A 103 28.44 -24.94 19.26
CA ALA A 103 28.88 -26.32 19.06
C ALA A 103 27.84 -27.05 18.19
N LEU A 104 28.29 -27.97 17.34
CA LEU A 104 27.41 -28.69 16.41
C LEU A 104 27.53 -30.19 16.61
N ILE A 105 26.40 -30.81 16.95
CA ILE A 105 26.21 -32.25 17.06
C ILE A 105 25.19 -32.66 15.99
N THR A 106 25.49 -33.73 15.26
CA THR A 106 24.53 -34.38 14.36
C THR A 106 24.27 -35.79 14.83
N PHE A 107 23.04 -36.28 14.62
CA PHE A 107 22.71 -37.64 15.02
C PHE A 107 21.75 -38.34 14.04
N ASN A 108 21.86 -39.66 14.00
CA ASN A 108 21.00 -40.60 13.32
C ASN A 108 21.00 -41.95 14.09
N ASP A 109 21.49 -43.05 13.49
CA ASP A 109 21.82 -44.30 14.19
C ASP A 109 22.86 -44.07 15.31
N THR A 110 23.78 -43.14 15.06
CA THR A 110 24.88 -42.72 15.95
C THR A 110 24.90 -41.20 16.06
N ALA A 111 25.66 -40.63 17.01
CA ALA A 111 25.84 -39.19 17.14
C ALA A 111 27.31 -38.79 17.03
N ASN A 112 27.58 -37.66 16.37
CA ASN A 112 28.91 -37.13 16.14
C ASN A 112 28.98 -35.66 16.56
N ILE A 113 30.06 -35.27 17.23
CA ILE A 113 30.42 -33.86 17.42
C ILE A 113 31.09 -33.44 16.12
N VAL A 114 30.41 -32.61 15.34
CA VAL A 114 30.93 -32.10 14.06
C VAL A 114 31.93 -30.98 14.34
N ASN A 115 31.58 -30.09 15.27
CA ASN A 115 32.49 -29.08 15.81
C ASN A 115 32.23 -28.87 17.30
N ASP A 116 33.29 -28.66 18.07
CA ASP A 116 33.21 -28.10 19.43
C ASP A 116 32.82 -26.61 19.36
N PHE A 117 32.61 -25.95 20.50
CA PHE A 117 32.24 -24.53 20.56
C PHE A 117 33.21 -23.65 19.76
N THR A 118 32.68 -23.02 18.72
CA THR A 118 33.42 -22.12 17.84
C THR A 118 32.63 -20.84 17.56
N ASP A 119 33.36 -19.75 17.33
CA ASP A 119 32.85 -18.49 16.79
C ASP A 119 33.16 -18.33 15.28
N ASP A 120 33.68 -19.38 14.64
CA ASP A 120 33.92 -19.42 13.19
C ASP A 120 32.65 -19.83 12.43
N ALA A 121 31.92 -18.82 11.95
CA ALA A 121 30.71 -19.02 11.15
C ALA A 121 30.97 -19.82 9.87
N LEU A 122 32.13 -19.69 9.24
CA LEU A 122 32.43 -20.39 7.97
C LEU A 122 32.56 -21.90 8.21
N VAL A 123 33.24 -22.30 9.28
CA VAL A 123 33.39 -23.72 9.66
C VAL A 123 32.02 -24.35 9.96
N LEU A 124 31.15 -23.62 10.67
CA LEU A 124 29.80 -24.07 10.95
C LEU A 124 28.97 -24.18 9.67
N GLN A 125 29.00 -23.17 8.79
CA GLN A 125 28.26 -23.18 7.52
C GLN A 125 28.71 -24.28 6.57
N GLU A 126 30.01 -24.56 6.49
CA GLU A 126 30.54 -25.68 5.71
C GLU A 126 30.02 -27.00 6.28
N SER A 127 29.96 -27.13 7.60
CA SER A 127 29.44 -28.31 8.28
C SER A 127 27.94 -28.51 8.03
N ILE A 128 27.15 -27.44 8.09
CA ILE A 128 25.71 -27.46 7.83
C ILE A 128 25.41 -27.79 6.36
N SER A 129 26.14 -27.18 5.42
CA SER A 129 25.93 -27.40 3.98
C SER A 129 26.22 -28.84 3.54
N ASN A 130 27.06 -29.56 4.31
CA ASN A 130 27.43 -30.95 4.04
C ASN A 130 26.53 -31.99 4.75
N LEU A 131 25.49 -31.57 5.48
CA LEU A 131 24.58 -32.49 6.14
C LEU A 131 23.82 -33.36 5.13
N THR A 132 23.70 -34.64 5.45
CA THR A 132 22.95 -35.61 4.64
C THR A 132 22.07 -36.46 5.53
N ALA A 133 20.83 -36.69 5.09
CA ALA A 133 19.83 -37.46 5.83
C ALA A 133 19.98 -38.96 5.56
N SER A 134 20.21 -39.76 6.61
CA SER A 134 20.30 -41.23 6.54
C SER A 134 20.16 -41.86 7.92
N GLY A 135 19.81 -43.16 7.96
CA GLY A 135 19.77 -43.92 9.22
C GLY A 135 18.50 -43.73 10.05
N GLU A 136 18.54 -44.22 11.28
CA GLU A 136 17.48 -44.13 12.29
C GLU A 136 17.59 -42.87 13.18
N THR A 137 16.77 -42.76 14.23
CA THR A 137 16.72 -41.60 15.14
C THR A 137 17.11 -42.03 16.57
N ASN A 138 18.32 -41.70 17.05
CA ASN A 138 18.83 -42.09 18.37
C ASN A 138 19.09 -40.90 19.30
N TYR A 139 18.14 -40.59 20.18
CA TYR A 139 18.26 -39.47 21.12
C TYR A 139 19.31 -39.70 22.20
N TYR A 140 19.50 -40.94 22.65
CA TYR A 140 20.44 -41.24 23.74
C TYR A 140 21.87 -40.91 23.32
N GLN A 141 22.30 -41.32 22.13
CA GLN A 141 23.64 -40.98 21.62
C GLN A 141 23.83 -39.47 21.46
N ALA A 142 22.79 -38.75 21.03
CA ALA A 142 22.84 -37.30 20.90
C ALA A 142 23.09 -36.61 22.26
N LEU A 143 22.38 -37.03 23.32
CA LEU A 143 22.58 -36.49 24.68
C LEU A 143 23.93 -36.89 25.29
N VAL A 144 24.45 -38.09 25.00
CA VAL A 144 25.80 -38.48 25.41
C VAL A 144 26.85 -37.55 24.79
N LYS A 145 26.67 -37.13 23.52
CA LYS A 145 27.55 -36.15 22.88
C LYS A 145 27.41 -34.75 23.43
N VAL A 146 26.23 -34.39 23.95
CA VAL A 146 26.06 -33.14 24.72
C VAL A 146 26.91 -33.18 25.99
N ASP A 147 26.93 -34.29 26.74
CA ASP A 147 27.79 -34.40 27.94
C ASP A 147 29.28 -34.31 27.57
N GLU A 148 29.68 -34.92 26.45
CA GLU A 148 31.06 -34.88 25.97
C GLU A 148 31.51 -33.45 25.62
N VAL A 149 30.70 -32.68 24.89
CA VAL A 149 30.96 -31.24 24.60
C VAL A 149 31.00 -30.41 25.88
N LEU A 150 30.06 -30.65 26.81
CA LEU A 150 30.01 -29.87 28.06
C LEU A 150 31.14 -30.22 29.03
N SER A 151 31.75 -31.40 28.93
CA SER A 151 32.85 -31.81 29.80
C SER A 151 34.12 -30.95 29.64
N THR A 152 34.27 -30.30 28.50
CA THR A 152 35.35 -29.36 28.17
C THR A 152 34.90 -27.89 28.20
N TYR A 153 33.59 -27.63 28.31
CA TYR A 153 33.03 -26.29 28.36
C TYR A 153 33.25 -25.62 29.73
N THR A 154 33.76 -24.39 29.72
CA THR A 154 33.87 -23.56 30.93
C THR A 154 32.86 -22.42 30.82
N LYS A 155 31.82 -22.45 31.66
CA LYS A 155 30.80 -21.40 31.68
C LYS A 155 31.38 -20.09 32.20
N GLU A 156 31.21 -19.01 31.42
CA GLU A 156 31.50 -17.63 31.81
C GLU A 156 30.27 -16.98 32.47
N ASP A 157 30.46 -16.11 33.45
CA ASP A 157 29.36 -15.50 34.22
C ASP A 157 28.40 -14.67 33.35
N ASN A 158 28.91 -14.06 32.28
CA ASN A 158 28.15 -13.27 31.31
C ASN A 158 27.72 -14.06 30.07
N LYS A 159 27.81 -15.40 30.09
CA LYS A 159 27.32 -16.27 29.03
C LYS A 159 26.35 -17.31 29.55
N ASN A 160 25.17 -17.37 28.93
CA ASN A 160 24.29 -18.51 29.09
C ASN A 160 24.72 -19.65 28.15
N CYS A 161 24.30 -20.88 28.45
CA CYS A 161 24.54 -22.04 27.58
C CYS A 161 23.23 -22.82 27.37
N VAL A 162 22.85 -23.02 26.10
CA VAL A 162 21.57 -23.63 25.72
C VAL A 162 21.79 -24.76 24.71
N VAL A 163 21.09 -25.88 24.86
CA VAL A 163 21.02 -26.94 23.86
C VAL A 163 19.77 -26.77 23.02
N LEU A 164 19.89 -26.76 21.69
CA LEU A 164 18.76 -26.84 20.77
C LEU A 164 18.68 -28.26 20.21
N PHE A 165 17.76 -29.05 20.75
CA PHE A 165 17.53 -30.42 20.34
C PHE A 165 16.45 -30.47 19.25
N LEU A 166 16.85 -30.53 17.98
CA LEU A 166 15.95 -30.49 16.82
C LEU A 166 15.78 -31.88 16.22
N THR A 167 14.53 -32.32 16.07
CA THR A 167 14.21 -33.65 15.51
C THR A 167 12.85 -33.66 14.79
N ASP A 168 12.75 -34.48 13.74
CA ASP A 168 11.51 -34.73 12.98
C ASP A 168 10.91 -36.12 13.16
N GLY A 169 11.53 -36.94 14.01
CA GLY A 169 11.15 -38.33 14.26
C GLY A 169 11.11 -38.66 15.74
N LEU A 170 10.41 -39.73 16.09
CA LEU A 170 10.48 -40.32 17.43
C LEU A 170 11.74 -41.19 17.56
N PRO A 171 12.31 -41.36 18.77
CA PRO A 171 13.50 -42.19 18.93
C PRO A 171 13.17 -43.65 18.60
N THR A 172 13.99 -44.29 17.75
CA THR A 172 13.79 -45.67 17.29
C THR A 172 14.82 -46.65 17.85
N SER A 173 15.95 -46.14 18.36
CA SER A 173 17.05 -46.92 18.92
C SER A 173 17.43 -46.45 20.32
N GLU A 174 17.88 -47.38 21.16
CA GLU A 174 18.33 -47.17 22.55
C GLU A 174 17.33 -46.48 23.50
N THR A 175 16.08 -46.33 23.08
CA THR A 175 14.99 -45.76 23.90
C THR A 175 14.45 -46.75 24.94
N PRO A 176 14.16 -46.32 26.18
CA PRO A 176 14.09 -44.94 26.69
C PRO A 176 15.34 -44.46 27.47
N SER A 177 16.54 -44.90 27.12
CA SER A 177 17.77 -44.57 27.87
C SER A 177 18.08 -43.06 27.89
N GLU A 178 17.63 -42.32 26.87
CA GLU A 178 17.73 -40.86 26.76
C GLU A 178 17.16 -40.11 27.96
N VAL A 179 16.13 -40.66 28.62
CA VAL A 179 15.51 -40.03 29.80
C VAL A 179 16.45 -40.10 31.01
N GLY A 180 17.27 -41.16 31.11
CA GLY A 180 18.30 -41.29 32.13
C GLY A 180 19.45 -40.32 31.90
N GLU A 181 19.91 -40.21 30.65
CA GLU A 181 21.00 -39.31 30.26
C GLU A 181 20.62 -37.82 30.44
N TYR A 182 19.40 -37.43 30.05
CA TYR A 182 18.88 -36.09 30.33
C TYR A 182 18.95 -35.75 31.82
N LYS A 183 18.53 -36.65 32.71
CA LYS A 183 18.60 -36.41 34.16
C LYS A 183 20.04 -36.24 34.64
N LEU A 184 20.97 -37.03 34.12
CA LEU A 184 22.39 -36.91 34.43
C LEU A 184 22.95 -35.55 34.00
N LEU A 185 22.63 -35.08 32.79
CA LEU A 185 23.01 -33.76 32.30
C LEU A 185 22.50 -32.64 33.22
N LYS A 186 21.24 -32.72 33.65
CA LYS A 186 20.63 -31.74 34.56
C LYS A 186 21.25 -31.76 35.97
N GLU A 187 21.69 -32.91 36.45
CA GLU A 187 22.41 -33.03 37.73
C GLU A 187 23.84 -32.49 37.64
N LYS A 188 24.52 -32.66 36.50
CA LYS A 188 25.92 -32.26 36.30
C LYS A 188 26.08 -30.79 35.90
N TYR A 189 25.13 -30.24 35.14
CA TYR A 189 25.14 -28.87 34.63
C TYR A 189 23.81 -28.17 34.97
N ASP A 190 23.72 -27.65 36.19
CA ASP A 190 22.51 -26.99 36.72
C ASP A 190 22.08 -25.73 35.94
N TYR A 191 23.01 -25.13 35.21
CA TYR A 191 22.80 -23.95 34.37
C TYR A 191 22.28 -24.25 32.96
N LEU A 192 22.34 -25.49 32.50
CA LEU A 192 22.10 -25.85 31.11
C LEU A 192 20.61 -25.86 30.81
N ASP A 193 20.13 -25.07 29.85
CA ASP A 193 18.74 -25.19 29.35
C ASP A 193 18.72 -26.09 28.10
N ILE A 194 17.91 -27.15 28.09
CA ILE A 194 17.74 -28.05 26.94
C ILE A 194 16.38 -27.78 26.27
N ASN A 195 16.40 -27.17 25.08
CA ASN A 195 15.20 -26.74 24.37
C ASN A 195 14.93 -27.66 23.17
N GLY A 196 13.78 -28.32 23.16
CA GLY A 196 13.36 -29.24 22.10
C GLY A 196 12.61 -28.54 20.99
N ILE A 197 13.03 -28.73 19.74
CA ILE A 197 12.35 -28.26 18.53
C ILE A 197 11.80 -29.48 17.79
N GLN A 198 10.48 -29.68 17.91
CA GLN A 198 9.74 -30.71 17.19
C GLN A 198 9.46 -30.21 15.76
N TYR A 199 10.26 -30.64 14.80
CA TYR A 199 10.24 -30.14 13.43
C TYR A 199 9.44 -31.08 12.51
N GLU A 200 8.39 -30.60 11.83
CA GLU A 200 7.59 -31.41 10.90
C GLU A 200 6.97 -32.69 11.51
N LEU A 201 6.78 -32.71 12.84
CA LEU A 201 6.32 -33.88 13.61
C LEU A 201 5.01 -33.58 14.37
N GLY A 202 4.01 -33.03 13.66
CA GLY A 202 2.66 -32.79 14.18
C GLY A 202 2.53 -31.59 15.14
N ASN A 203 1.29 -31.28 15.56
CA ASN A 203 0.93 -30.03 16.24
C ASN A 203 0.78 -30.14 17.76
N THR A 204 1.14 -31.29 18.34
CA THR A 204 1.07 -31.52 19.79
C THR A 204 2.44 -31.94 20.29
N VAL A 205 2.88 -31.39 21.43
CA VAL A 205 4.17 -31.75 22.04
C VAL A 205 4.16 -33.23 22.42
N LEU A 206 5.10 -34.00 21.85
CA LEU A 206 5.21 -35.44 22.09
C LEU A 206 5.95 -35.74 23.39
N SER A 207 5.50 -36.77 24.11
CA SER A 207 6.08 -37.17 25.40
C SER A 207 7.55 -37.52 25.30
N SER A 208 7.99 -38.10 24.18
CA SER A 208 9.40 -38.48 23.99
C SER A 208 10.32 -37.26 23.99
N ILE A 209 9.92 -36.15 23.37
CA ILE A 209 10.69 -34.89 23.37
C ILE A 209 10.55 -34.20 24.74
N LYS A 210 9.34 -34.15 25.29
CA LYS A 210 9.08 -33.53 26.61
C LYS A 210 9.89 -34.18 27.74
N ASN A 211 10.16 -35.48 27.66
CA ASN A 211 10.89 -36.21 28.71
C ASN A 211 12.41 -35.97 28.68
N ILE A 212 12.94 -35.30 27.66
CA ILE A 212 14.38 -35.03 27.50
C ILE A 212 14.71 -33.54 27.33
N THR A 213 13.73 -32.64 27.49
CA THR A 213 13.88 -31.20 27.25
C THR A 213 13.17 -30.41 28.35
N ASP A 214 13.69 -29.23 28.66
CA ASP A 214 13.12 -28.27 29.60
C ASP A 214 11.98 -27.47 28.97
N ASN A 215 12.17 -27.02 27.72
CA ASN A 215 11.16 -26.28 26.95
C ASN A 215 10.91 -26.94 25.60
N GLN A 216 9.70 -26.82 25.07
CA GLN A 216 9.30 -27.43 23.80
C GLN A 216 8.73 -26.41 22.81
N PHE A 217 9.19 -26.51 21.56
CA PHE A 217 8.77 -25.68 20.43
C PHE A 217 8.31 -26.60 19.30
N ILE A 218 7.24 -26.20 18.61
CA ILE A 218 6.73 -26.94 17.44
C ILE A 218 7.00 -26.11 16.20
N ALA A 219 7.81 -26.65 15.30
CA ALA A 219 8.25 -26.01 14.08
C ALA A 219 7.83 -26.80 12.84
N ASN A 220 7.71 -26.09 11.72
CA ASN A 220 7.56 -26.62 10.39
C ASN A 220 8.47 -25.83 9.44
N THR A 221 8.57 -26.27 8.19
CA THR A 221 9.36 -25.69 7.10
C THR A 221 9.11 -24.19 6.86
N ARG A 222 8.02 -23.60 7.39
CA ARG A 222 7.70 -22.17 7.22
C ARG A 222 8.10 -21.31 8.41
N ASN A 223 8.39 -21.90 9.57
CA ASN A 223 8.59 -21.14 10.82
C ASN A 223 9.75 -21.64 11.69
N LEU A 224 10.59 -22.55 11.16
CA LEU A 224 11.72 -23.11 11.89
C LEU A 224 12.72 -22.02 12.29
N SER A 225 13.08 -21.09 11.40
CA SER A 225 13.94 -19.93 11.71
C SER A 225 13.47 -19.17 12.97
N LYS A 226 12.19 -18.80 13.04
CA LYS A 226 11.59 -18.13 14.21
C LYS A 226 11.80 -18.91 15.51
N PHE A 227 11.64 -20.23 15.48
CA PHE A 227 11.74 -21.05 16.68
C PHE A 227 13.19 -21.41 17.04
N LEU A 228 14.12 -21.45 16.08
CA LEU A 228 15.55 -21.49 16.37
C LEU A 228 15.98 -20.28 17.19
N TYR A 229 15.57 -19.07 16.78
CA TYR A 229 15.83 -17.86 17.55
C TYR A 229 15.21 -17.90 18.94
N LYS A 230 13.89 -18.12 19.04
CA LYS A 230 13.20 -18.15 20.35
C LYS A 230 13.75 -19.22 21.30
N ALA A 231 14.15 -20.38 20.77
CA ALA A 231 14.73 -21.44 21.57
C ALA A 231 16.16 -21.09 22.00
N ALA A 232 16.94 -20.39 21.18
CA ALA A 232 18.33 -20.02 21.47
C ALA A 232 18.47 -18.95 22.56
N VAL A 233 17.58 -17.96 22.62
CA VAL A 233 17.75 -16.83 23.56
C VAL A 233 17.71 -17.32 25.01
N GLY A 234 18.77 -17.08 25.79
CA GLY A 234 18.79 -17.35 27.22
C GLY A 234 17.96 -16.33 28.00
N THR A 235 16.68 -16.63 28.26
CA THR A 235 15.79 -15.76 29.04
C THR A 235 15.47 -16.32 30.42
N GLU A 236 15.08 -15.44 31.34
CA GLU A 236 14.59 -15.77 32.66
C GLU A 236 13.30 -16.56 32.57
N ASN A 237 13.15 -17.55 33.44
CA ASN A 237 11.93 -18.30 33.59
C ASN A 237 11.07 -17.64 34.67
N TYR A 238 9.76 -17.65 34.48
CA TYR A 238 8.84 -17.33 35.56
C TYR A 238 8.91 -18.45 36.62
N GLU A 239 9.68 -18.24 37.69
CA GLU A 239 9.73 -19.16 38.85
C GLU A 239 8.33 -19.53 39.33
N LYS A 240 7.42 -18.54 39.28
CA LYS A 240 5.98 -18.73 39.48
C LYS A 240 5.22 -17.97 38.41
N LEU A 241 4.20 -18.58 37.83
CA LEU A 241 3.23 -17.91 36.96
C LEU A 241 1.91 -18.66 37.05
N VAL A 242 0.98 -18.11 37.82
CA VAL A 242 -0.29 -18.76 38.12
C VAL A 242 -1.41 -17.78 37.86
N LEU A 243 -2.22 -18.07 36.85
CA LEU A 243 -3.47 -17.36 36.57
C LEU A 243 -4.61 -18.10 37.26
N THR A 244 -5.35 -17.43 38.15
CA THR A 244 -6.55 -17.98 38.78
C THR A 244 -7.76 -17.16 38.37
N ASP A 245 -8.65 -17.79 37.61
CA ASP A 245 -9.88 -17.19 37.11
C ASP A 245 -11.08 -17.66 37.94
N TYR A 246 -11.93 -16.74 38.40
CA TYR A 246 -13.00 -17.00 39.36
C TYR A 246 -14.35 -16.91 38.67
N VAL A 247 -14.93 -18.06 38.30
CA VAL A 247 -16.21 -18.14 37.59
C VAL A 247 -17.31 -17.51 38.44
N ASP A 248 -18.18 -16.72 37.82
CA ASP A 248 -19.32 -16.12 38.52
C ASP A 248 -20.41 -17.17 38.75
N THR A 249 -20.41 -17.75 39.94
CA THR A 249 -21.34 -18.83 40.33
C THR A 249 -22.81 -18.43 40.35
N ASN A 250 -23.13 -17.13 40.31
CA ASN A 250 -24.52 -16.69 40.14
C ASN A 250 -25.05 -17.07 38.76
N TYR A 251 -24.17 -17.17 37.75
CA TYR A 251 -24.55 -17.38 36.36
C TYR A 251 -23.99 -18.66 35.76
N PHE A 252 -22.75 -19.02 36.08
CA PHE A 252 -22.04 -20.15 35.47
C PHE A 252 -21.54 -21.15 36.51
N ASN A 253 -21.38 -22.41 36.10
CA ASN A 253 -20.77 -23.47 36.89
C ASN A 253 -19.75 -24.28 36.06
N LEU A 254 -18.92 -25.04 36.77
CA LEU A 254 -17.87 -25.89 36.20
C LEU A 254 -18.20 -27.39 36.32
N ASP A 255 -19.47 -27.75 36.47
CA ASP A 255 -19.89 -29.14 36.62
C ASP A 255 -19.64 -29.95 35.35
N ASN A 256 -19.01 -31.13 35.49
CA ASN A 256 -18.73 -32.06 34.39
C ASN A 256 -17.92 -31.45 33.22
N ILE A 257 -17.09 -30.43 33.48
CA ILE A 257 -16.18 -29.86 32.48
C ILE A 257 -14.98 -30.81 32.30
N THR A 258 -14.89 -31.41 31.11
CA THR A 258 -13.77 -32.28 30.71
C THR A 258 -12.86 -31.65 29.66
N ASN A 259 -13.31 -30.59 29.01
CA ASN A 259 -12.59 -29.92 27.93
C ASN A 259 -11.80 -28.73 28.49
N ILE A 260 -10.58 -29.02 28.93
CA ILE A 260 -9.59 -28.02 29.28
C ILE A 260 -8.32 -28.31 28.49
N THR A 261 -7.87 -27.35 27.69
CA THR A 261 -6.67 -27.51 26.87
C THR A 261 -5.72 -26.35 27.10
N THR A 262 -4.45 -26.66 27.29
CA THR A 262 -3.39 -25.66 27.46
C THR A 262 -2.30 -25.90 26.41
N SER A 263 -1.72 -24.83 25.86
CA SER A 263 -0.52 -24.93 25.04
C SER A 263 0.74 -25.13 25.89
N SER A 264 0.71 -24.71 27.15
CA SER A 264 1.80 -24.81 28.12
C SER A 264 1.25 -24.86 29.54
N GLY A 265 2.02 -25.45 30.46
CA GLY A 265 1.61 -25.65 31.84
C GLY A 265 0.40 -26.59 31.97
N ASN A 266 -0.21 -26.59 33.15
CA ASN A 266 -1.39 -27.41 33.44
C ASN A 266 -2.46 -26.53 34.08
N ALA A 267 -3.73 -26.83 33.79
CA ALA A 267 -4.84 -26.14 34.41
C ALA A 267 -5.66 -27.12 35.27
N LEU A 268 -6.10 -26.62 36.43
CA LEU A 268 -6.88 -27.36 37.42
C LEU A 268 -8.17 -26.59 37.70
N ILE A 269 -9.28 -27.33 37.72
CA ILE A 269 -10.56 -26.83 38.18
C ILE A 269 -10.74 -27.25 39.63
N LYS A 270 -11.04 -26.28 40.51
CA LYS A 270 -11.43 -26.56 41.89
C LYS A 270 -12.50 -25.57 42.33
N ASP A 271 -13.65 -26.11 42.75
CA ASP A 271 -14.82 -25.32 43.12
C ASP A 271 -15.23 -24.39 41.96
N ASP A 272 -15.22 -23.08 42.17
CA ASP A 272 -15.54 -22.03 41.20
C ASP A 272 -14.30 -21.47 40.47
N LYS A 273 -13.12 -22.10 40.66
CA LYS A 273 -11.84 -21.54 40.20
C LYS A 273 -11.19 -22.39 39.13
N VAL A 274 -10.68 -21.70 38.12
CA VAL A 274 -9.80 -22.26 37.10
C VAL A 274 -8.40 -21.74 37.36
N THR A 275 -7.52 -22.61 37.85
CA THR A 275 -6.12 -22.27 38.13
C THR A 275 -5.23 -22.82 37.03
N TRP A 276 -4.63 -21.93 36.23
CA TRP A 276 -3.64 -22.25 35.22
C TRP A 276 -2.24 -22.02 35.76
N ASN A 277 -1.52 -23.11 35.98
CA ASN A 277 -0.14 -23.09 36.45
C ASN A 277 0.81 -23.19 35.25
N LEU A 278 1.59 -22.13 35.07
CA LEU A 278 2.64 -21.95 34.07
C LEU A 278 4.01 -21.78 34.76
N ASP A 279 4.19 -22.32 35.96
CA ASP A 279 5.46 -22.26 36.68
C ASP A 279 6.59 -22.82 35.79
N GLY A 280 7.68 -22.08 35.68
CA GLY A 280 8.81 -22.40 34.82
C GLY A 280 8.67 -21.94 33.37
N LEU A 281 7.57 -21.28 32.98
CA LEU A 281 7.42 -20.75 31.62
C LEU A 281 8.57 -19.78 31.32
N LYS A 282 9.22 -19.98 30.18
CA LYS A 282 10.26 -19.10 29.66
C LYS A 282 9.69 -17.74 29.24
N SER A 283 10.30 -16.64 29.64
CA SER A 283 9.89 -15.30 29.19
C SER A 283 10.17 -15.10 27.69
N GLY A 284 9.27 -14.40 26.98
CA GLY A 284 9.29 -14.27 25.50
C GLY A 284 8.45 -15.31 24.75
N VAL A 285 7.80 -16.21 25.50
CA VAL A 285 6.94 -17.28 24.97
C VAL A 285 5.46 -16.94 25.24
N ASP A 286 4.62 -17.36 24.31
CA ASP A 286 3.17 -17.22 24.40
C ASP A 286 2.55 -18.53 24.90
N ALA A 287 1.50 -18.43 25.71
CA ALA A 287 0.74 -19.58 26.21
C ALA A 287 -0.76 -19.34 26.03
N GLU A 288 -1.54 -20.42 25.91
CA GLU A 288 -2.99 -20.34 25.70
C GLU A 288 -3.72 -21.39 26.53
N LEU A 289 -4.83 -20.99 27.15
CA LEU A 289 -5.79 -21.84 27.87
C LEU A 289 -7.16 -21.72 27.20
N THR A 290 -7.79 -22.85 26.92
CA THR A 290 -9.20 -22.92 26.51
C THR A 290 -9.99 -23.81 27.48
N ILE A 291 -11.14 -23.33 27.93
CA ILE A 291 -12.05 -24.04 28.83
C ILE A 291 -13.50 -23.77 28.47
N ASP A 292 -14.35 -24.80 28.57
CA ASP A 292 -15.80 -24.66 28.45
C ASP A 292 -16.41 -24.43 29.85
N ILE A 293 -17.41 -23.56 29.97
CA ILE A 293 -18.20 -23.28 31.19
C ILE A 293 -19.69 -23.46 30.90
N ASN A 294 -20.48 -23.87 31.91
CA ASN A 294 -21.92 -24.07 31.74
C ASN A 294 -22.70 -22.92 32.36
N LEU A 295 -23.72 -22.42 31.68
CA LEU A 295 -24.74 -21.55 32.26
C LEU A 295 -25.58 -22.39 33.26
N ASN A 296 -25.95 -21.81 34.40
CA ASN A 296 -26.77 -22.47 35.40
C ASN A 296 -28.13 -22.89 34.81
N ASN A 297 -28.58 -24.10 35.15
CA ASN A 297 -29.76 -24.72 34.52
C ASN A 297 -31.05 -23.89 34.66
N ASP A 298 -31.19 -23.12 35.72
CA ASP A 298 -32.31 -22.23 35.98
C ASP A 298 -32.29 -20.94 35.14
N LEU A 299 -31.16 -20.64 34.49
CA LEU A 299 -30.98 -19.48 33.61
C LEU A 299 -31.03 -19.83 32.11
N ILE A 300 -31.00 -21.12 31.77
CA ILE A 300 -31.17 -21.59 30.39
C ILE A 300 -32.57 -21.21 29.91
N GLU A 301 -32.66 -20.58 28.72
CA GLU A 301 -33.91 -20.06 28.11
C GLU A 301 -34.54 -18.86 28.84
N VAL A 302 -33.95 -18.35 29.91
CA VAL A 302 -34.41 -17.10 30.55
C VAL A 302 -34.05 -15.89 29.69
N GLY A 303 -32.82 -15.90 29.16
CA GLY A 303 -32.29 -14.84 28.32
C GLY A 303 -31.96 -13.56 29.09
N ASP A 304 -30.69 -13.35 29.39
CA ASP A 304 -30.18 -12.13 30.04
C ASP A 304 -28.71 -11.87 29.64
N VAL A 305 -28.07 -10.90 30.30
CA VAL A 305 -26.65 -10.57 30.18
C VAL A 305 -25.89 -11.10 31.41
N TYR A 306 -24.90 -11.96 31.18
CA TYR A 306 -24.20 -12.72 32.20
C TYR A 306 -22.68 -12.44 32.18
N PRO A 307 -22.13 -11.77 33.21
CA PRO A 307 -20.69 -11.78 33.49
C PRO A 307 -20.18 -13.21 33.65
N THR A 308 -19.07 -13.54 33.00
CA THR A 308 -18.54 -14.91 33.07
C THR A 308 -17.77 -15.18 34.37
N HIS A 309 -17.07 -14.17 34.90
CA HIS A 309 -16.18 -14.29 36.05
C HIS A 309 -16.29 -13.05 36.95
N THR A 310 -15.97 -13.20 38.23
CA THR A 310 -15.99 -12.09 39.20
C THR A 310 -14.67 -11.34 39.27
N LYS A 311 -13.56 -12.05 39.05
CA LYS A 311 -12.20 -11.51 38.98
C LYS A 311 -11.23 -12.53 38.37
N THR A 312 -10.04 -12.05 38.02
CA THR A 312 -8.90 -12.87 37.66
C THR A 312 -7.68 -12.37 38.44
N ASP A 313 -6.97 -13.29 39.10
CA ASP A 313 -5.69 -13.02 39.77
C ASP A 313 -4.56 -13.62 38.94
N LEU A 314 -3.51 -12.87 38.64
CA LEU A 314 -2.27 -13.39 38.06
C LEU A 314 -1.12 -13.18 39.04
N TYR A 315 -0.64 -14.26 39.64
CA TYR A 315 0.56 -14.25 40.47
C TYR A 315 1.76 -14.64 39.62
N TYR A 316 2.82 -13.84 39.67
CA TYR A 316 4.06 -14.15 38.99
C TYR A 316 5.29 -13.81 39.83
N LYS A 317 6.35 -14.60 39.65
CA LYS A 317 7.69 -14.34 40.15
C LYS A 317 8.68 -14.52 39.00
N ILE A 318 9.38 -13.47 38.63
CA ILE A 318 10.42 -13.47 37.61
C ILE A 318 11.52 -12.48 37.99
N GLY A 319 12.78 -12.92 37.92
CA GLY A 319 13.92 -12.18 38.45
C GLY A 319 13.69 -11.76 39.91
N THR A 320 13.80 -10.46 40.20
CA THR A 320 13.57 -9.91 41.55
C THR A 320 12.12 -9.54 41.83
N THR A 321 11.23 -9.62 40.83
CA THR A 321 9.84 -9.20 40.95
C THR A 321 8.97 -10.36 41.38
N SER A 322 8.14 -10.16 42.40
CA SER A 322 7.15 -11.13 42.87
C SER A 322 5.89 -10.40 43.31
N VAL A 323 4.79 -10.60 42.57
CA VAL A 323 3.55 -9.84 42.77
C VAL A 323 2.33 -10.61 42.29
N THR A 324 1.17 -10.31 42.88
CA THR A 324 -0.14 -10.71 42.38
C THR A 324 -0.85 -9.49 41.84
N GLU A 325 -1.25 -9.54 40.57
CA GLU A 325 -2.08 -8.52 39.95
C GLU A 325 -3.51 -9.05 39.80
N THR A 326 -4.49 -8.25 40.22
CA THR A 326 -5.90 -8.63 40.22
C THR A 326 -6.69 -7.67 39.34
N THR A 327 -7.58 -8.21 38.53
CA THR A 327 -8.56 -7.44 37.75
C THR A 327 -9.97 -7.97 37.99
N ASP A 328 -10.92 -7.07 38.11
CA ASP A 328 -12.37 -7.33 38.14
C ASP A 328 -13.00 -7.24 36.74
N LYS A 329 -12.26 -6.76 35.74
CA LYS A 329 -12.70 -6.82 34.33
C LYS A 329 -12.86 -8.28 33.90
N THR A 330 -14.02 -8.57 33.33
CA THR A 330 -14.37 -9.90 32.80
C THR A 330 -15.07 -9.78 31.45
N THR A 331 -15.15 -10.89 30.71
CA THR A 331 -16.06 -11.01 29.58
C THR A 331 -17.50 -11.17 30.06
N ILE A 332 -18.44 -10.65 29.27
CA ILE A 332 -19.87 -10.62 29.57
C ILE A 332 -20.61 -11.12 28.33
N LEU A 333 -21.42 -12.17 28.48
CA LEU A 333 -22.17 -12.78 27.38
C LEU A 333 -23.65 -12.42 27.47
N LYS A 334 -24.29 -12.18 26.33
CA LYS A 334 -25.74 -12.06 26.25
C LYS A 334 -26.32 -13.34 25.68
N ASP A 335 -27.35 -13.89 26.32
CA ASP A 335 -27.98 -15.14 25.88
C ASP A 335 -29.20 -14.90 24.99
N ASN A 336 -29.80 -13.71 24.96
CA ASN A 336 -31.00 -13.49 24.16
C ASN A 336 -30.92 -12.32 23.18
N TYR A 337 -31.55 -12.54 22.04
CA TYR A 337 -31.54 -11.59 20.95
C TYR A 337 -32.92 -11.54 20.29
N ILE A 338 -33.21 -10.42 19.67
CA ILE A 338 -34.53 -10.11 19.12
C ILE A 338 -34.56 -10.58 17.67
N VAL A 339 -35.56 -11.39 17.35
CA VAL A 339 -35.97 -11.65 15.97
C VAL A 339 -37.05 -10.63 15.59
N THR A 340 -36.73 -9.73 14.67
CA THR A 340 -37.61 -8.65 14.23
C THR A 340 -38.12 -8.90 12.83
N TYR A 341 -39.44 -8.87 12.67
CA TYR A 341 -40.11 -8.92 11.38
C TYR A 341 -40.34 -7.50 10.88
N GLU A 342 -39.43 -7.02 10.02
CA GLU A 342 -39.56 -5.71 9.41
C GLU A 342 -40.45 -5.80 8.16
N PRO A 343 -41.51 -4.99 8.05
CA PRO A 343 -42.50 -5.14 6.97
C PRO A 343 -41.96 -4.87 5.56
N ASN A 344 -40.75 -4.31 5.41
CA ASN A 344 -40.08 -4.05 4.14
C ASN A 344 -41.03 -3.50 3.06
N THR A 345 -41.74 -2.42 3.40
CA THR A 345 -42.92 -1.97 2.65
C THR A 345 -42.54 -1.40 1.29
N PRO A 346 -43.01 -1.99 0.17
CA PRO A 346 -42.78 -1.44 -1.17
C PRO A 346 -43.43 -0.06 -1.33
N ALA A 347 -42.83 0.79 -2.17
CA ALA A 347 -43.34 2.14 -2.44
C ALA A 347 -44.80 2.11 -2.93
N GLY A 348 -45.67 2.89 -2.28
CA GLY A 348 -47.10 2.99 -2.62
C GLY A 348 -48.01 1.94 -1.95
N CYS A 349 -47.48 1.14 -1.02
CA CYS A 349 -48.23 0.13 -0.28
C CYS A 349 -48.20 0.38 1.24
N VAL A 350 -49.17 -0.17 1.97
CA VAL A 350 -49.14 -0.30 3.43
C VAL A 350 -49.23 -1.78 3.77
N VAL A 351 -48.18 -2.34 4.39
CA VAL A 351 -48.13 -3.75 4.77
C VAL A 351 -48.99 -3.98 6.01
N SER A 352 -49.89 -4.96 5.95
CA SER A 352 -50.71 -5.40 7.09
C SER A 352 -50.48 -6.89 7.37
N GLY A 353 -50.53 -7.28 8.66
CA GLY A 353 -50.38 -8.68 9.07
C GLY A 353 -48.95 -9.18 9.24
N ALA A 354 -47.96 -8.29 9.40
CA ALA A 354 -46.60 -8.70 9.77
C ALA A 354 -46.54 -9.19 11.24
N PRO A 355 -45.74 -10.24 11.57
CA PRO A 355 -45.56 -10.71 12.93
C PRO A 355 -44.96 -9.65 13.85
N SER A 356 -45.22 -9.78 15.15
CA SER A 356 -44.49 -9.02 16.17
C SER A 356 -43.10 -9.61 16.38
N SER A 357 -42.12 -8.77 16.73
CA SER A 357 -40.80 -9.24 17.17
C SER A 357 -40.90 -10.19 18.36
N LYS A 358 -40.03 -11.18 18.41
CA LYS A 358 -39.92 -12.16 19.50
C LYS A 358 -38.47 -12.28 19.94
N VAL A 359 -38.27 -12.62 21.20
CA VAL A 359 -36.94 -12.83 21.79
C VAL A 359 -36.65 -14.32 21.82
N TYR A 360 -35.45 -14.71 21.43
CA TYR A 360 -34.98 -16.10 21.43
C TYR A 360 -33.59 -16.17 22.07
N SER A 361 -33.26 -17.30 22.69
CA SER A 361 -31.92 -17.54 23.23
C SER A 361 -30.96 -17.97 22.13
N VAL A 362 -29.66 -17.69 22.28
CA VAL A 362 -28.61 -18.16 21.37
C VAL A 362 -28.69 -19.69 21.27
N PHE A 363 -28.50 -20.22 20.06
CA PHE A 363 -28.67 -21.63 19.70
C PHE A 363 -30.11 -22.17 19.69
N ASP A 364 -31.15 -21.36 19.96
CA ASP A 364 -32.52 -21.79 19.70
C ASP A 364 -32.74 -22.06 18.22
N THR A 365 -33.45 -23.15 17.89
CA THR A 365 -33.94 -23.37 16.53
C THR A 365 -35.22 -22.56 16.33
N VAL A 366 -35.10 -21.45 15.62
CA VAL A 366 -36.19 -20.52 15.34
C VAL A 366 -36.83 -20.87 14.01
N ARG A 367 -38.15 -21.13 14.03
CA ARG A 367 -38.95 -21.32 12.81
C ARG A 367 -39.48 -19.98 12.32
N LEU A 368 -39.35 -19.72 11.02
CA LEU A 368 -39.95 -18.55 10.37
C LEU A 368 -41.48 -18.61 10.49
N ASP A 369 -42.09 -17.48 10.83
CA ASP A 369 -43.54 -17.34 10.97
C ASP A 369 -44.28 -17.70 9.67
N ASP A 370 -45.38 -18.45 9.79
CA ASP A 370 -46.17 -18.93 8.63
C ASP A 370 -47.18 -17.87 8.13
N SER A 371 -47.24 -16.68 8.75
CA SER A 371 -48.13 -15.59 8.33
C SER A 371 -47.79 -15.07 6.94
N VAL A 372 -48.84 -14.75 6.17
CA VAL A 372 -48.74 -14.17 4.83
C VAL A 372 -49.17 -12.71 4.93
N PRO A 373 -48.23 -11.76 5.02
CA PRO A 373 -48.55 -10.34 5.09
C PRO A 373 -49.16 -9.87 3.76
N ASN A 374 -50.05 -8.89 3.83
CA ASN A 374 -50.75 -8.37 2.66
C ASN A 374 -50.25 -6.96 2.29
N CYS A 375 -50.07 -6.75 0.99
CA CYS A 375 -49.64 -5.49 0.40
C CYS A 375 -50.32 -5.27 -0.96
N SER A 376 -51.18 -4.27 -1.09
CA SER A 376 -51.91 -4.01 -2.35
C SER A 376 -50.97 -3.73 -3.52
N GLY A 377 -51.15 -4.46 -4.64
CA GLY A 377 -50.30 -4.38 -5.83
C GLY A 377 -49.07 -5.29 -5.81
N TYR A 378 -48.85 -6.02 -4.71
CA TYR A 378 -47.71 -6.92 -4.53
C TYR A 378 -48.18 -8.28 -4.00
N GLN A 379 -47.50 -9.35 -4.40
CA GLN A 379 -47.71 -10.71 -3.93
C GLN A 379 -46.56 -11.08 -2.98
N PHE A 380 -46.88 -11.47 -1.75
CA PHE A 380 -45.92 -12.03 -0.81
C PHE A 380 -45.34 -13.34 -1.36
N LYS A 381 -44.01 -13.47 -1.35
CA LYS A 381 -43.30 -14.66 -1.79
C LYS A 381 -42.90 -15.55 -0.61
N GLU A 382 -42.05 -15.02 0.25
CA GLU A 382 -41.49 -15.72 1.39
C GLU A 382 -40.91 -14.73 2.41
N TRP A 383 -40.63 -15.22 3.61
CA TRP A 383 -39.83 -14.52 4.62
C TRP A 383 -38.35 -14.80 4.38
N LYS A 384 -37.55 -13.74 4.23
CA LYS A 384 -36.10 -13.83 4.05
C LYS A 384 -35.40 -13.27 5.28
N ILE A 385 -34.52 -14.07 5.87
CA ILE A 385 -33.58 -13.61 6.90
C ILE A 385 -32.55 -12.72 6.20
N VAL A 386 -32.41 -11.47 6.68
CA VAL A 386 -31.48 -10.48 6.10
C VAL A 386 -30.30 -10.14 7.02
N THR A 387 -30.27 -10.69 8.24
CA THR A 387 -29.06 -10.65 9.07
C THR A 387 -28.04 -11.66 8.56
N ASP A 388 -26.79 -11.23 8.43
CA ASP A 388 -25.69 -12.05 7.93
C ASP A 388 -25.26 -13.14 8.92
N ASN A 389 -24.58 -14.17 8.41
CA ASN A 389 -24.00 -15.26 9.21
C ASN A 389 -25.00 -16.04 10.09
N VAL A 390 -26.29 -16.02 9.74
CA VAL A 390 -27.33 -16.82 10.40
C VAL A 390 -27.32 -18.24 9.83
N GLU A 391 -27.00 -19.23 10.66
CA GLU A 391 -26.99 -20.65 10.27
C GLU A 391 -28.42 -21.15 10.02
N ARG A 392 -28.71 -21.59 8.79
CA ARG A 392 -30.02 -22.11 8.39
C ARG A 392 -30.12 -23.62 8.61
N VAL A 393 -31.23 -24.05 9.21
CA VAL A 393 -31.58 -25.48 9.37
C VAL A 393 -32.74 -25.79 8.43
N GLY A 394 -32.41 -26.05 7.16
CA GLY A 394 -33.40 -26.21 6.09
C GLY A 394 -34.00 -24.87 5.62
N ASN A 395 -35.18 -24.92 4.99
CA ASN A 395 -35.72 -23.78 4.24
C ASN A 395 -36.45 -22.74 5.13
N ASN A 396 -36.98 -23.16 6.29
CA ASN A 396 -37.87 -22.33 7.13
C ASN A 396 -37.42 -22.23 8.60
N GLN A 397 -36.19 -22.63 8.93
CA GLN A 397 -35.67 -22.55 10.29
C GLN A 397 -34.22 -22.07 10.29
N PHE A 398 -33.79 -21.47 11.39
CA PHE A 398 -32.41 -21.08 11.62
C PHE A 398 -32.01 -21.28 13.08
N ILE A 399 -30.71 -21.39 13.33
CA ILE A 399 -30.16 -21.36 14.68
C ILE A 399 -29.93 -19.90 15.08
N MET A 400 -30.44 -19.51 16.23
CA MET A 400 -30.31 -18.14 16.74
C MET A 400 -28.84 -17.80 17.00
N PRO A 401 -28.27 -16.77 16.35
CA PRO A 401 -26.88 -16.35 16.57
C PRO A 401 -26.75 -15.46 17.82
N GLU A 402 -25.51 -15.07 18.14
CA GLU A 402 -25.18 -14.07 19.17
C GLU A 402 -25.46 -12.62 18.71
N SER A 403 -26.54 -12.41 17.95
CA SER A 403 -26.93 -11.10 17.41
C SER A 403 -28.44 -11.05 17.11
N ASN A 404 -28.99 -9.83 17.04
CA ASN A 404 -30.39 -9.63 16.64
C ASN A 404 -30.58 -10.07 15.18
N VAL A 405 -31.69 -10.76 14.91
CA VAL A 405 -32.01 -11.26 13.57
C VAL A 405 -33.16 -10.48 12.98
N THR A 406 -32.95 -9.88 11.81
CA THR A 406 -33.97 -9.17 11.06
C THR A 406 -34.46 -10.05 9.92
N ILE A 407 -35.77 -10.16 9.81
CA ILE A 407 -36.46 -10.94 8.78
C ILE A 407 -37.36 -9.98 8.00
N LYS A 408 -37.27 -10.01 6.68
CA LYS A 408 -38.04 -9.17 5.78
C LYS A 408 -38.90 -10.01 4.84
N PRO A 409 -40.13 -9.58 4.52
CA PRO A 409 -40.91 -10.21 3.48
C PRO A 409 -40.32 -9.85 2.11
N ILE A 410 -40.29 -10.83 1.22
CA ILE A 410 -40.01 -10.62 -0.20
C ILE A 410 -41.33 -10.41 -0.93
N TRP A 411 -41.41 -9.30 -1.66
CA TRP A 411 -42.59 -8.89 -2.40
C TRP A 411 -42.34 -8.99 -3.90
N LYS A 412 -43.28 -9.58 -4.63
CA LYS A 412 -43.31 -9.55 -6.09
C LYS A 412 -44.37 -8.55 -6.55
N ARG A 413 -44.02 -7.51 -7.31
CA ARG A 413 -45.01 -6.59 -7.90
C ARG A 413 -45.93 -7.35 -8.85
N VAL A 414 -47.23 -7.21 -8.68
CA VAL A 414 -48.22 -7.82 -9.57
C VAL A 414 -48.39 -6.89 -10.77
N GLU A 415 -47.54 -7.05 -11.78
CA GLU A 415 -47.70 -6.38 -13.07
C GLU A 415 -48.47 -7.26 -14.05
N LEU A 416 -49.49 -6.67 -14.67
CA LEU A 416 -49.99 -7.12 -15.96
C LEU A 416 -49.05 -6.58 -17.05
N ALA A 417 -47.84 -7.14 -17.13
CA ALA A 417 -46.97 -6.95 -18.28
C ALA A 417 -47.23 -8.05 -19.30
N LYS A 418 -48.11 -7.76 -20.28
CA LYS A 418 -48.01 -8.40 -21.60
C LYS A 418 -46.97 -7.61 -22.38
N SER A 419 -45.76 -8.16 -22.46
CA SER A 419 -44.83 -7.81 -23.54
C SER A 419 -45.38 -8.37 -24.85
N THR A 420 -45.52 -7.52 -25.87
CA THR A 420 -45.90 -7.87 -27.24
C THR A 420 -44.69 -8.21 -28.11
N ASP A 421 -43.50 -8.29 -27.52
CA ASP A 421 -42.25 -8.32 -28.27
C ASP A 421 -41.51 -9.58 -27.83
N GLY A 422 -41.88 -10.70 -28.47
CA GLY A 422 -41.48 -12.06 -28.11
C GLY A 422 -39.99 -12.38 -28.26
N LYS A 423 -39.11 -11.66 -27.57
CA LYS A 423 -37.71 -12.04 -27.35
C LYS A 423 -37.49 -12.31 -25.86
N ILE A 424 -37.31 -13.57 -25.52
CA ILE A 424 -37.02 -14.04 -24.16
C ILE A 424 -35.65 -13.46 -23.76
N SER A 425 -35.61 -12.49 -22.85
CA SER A 425 -34.36 -12.07 -22.21
C SER A 425 -33.91 -13.21 -21.29
N LYS A 426 -32.81 -13.86 -21.66
CA LYS A 426 -32.22 -14.95 -20.90
C LYS A 426 -31.51 -14.30 -19.70
N VAL A 427 -32.05 -14.42 -18.49
CA VAL A 427 -31.36 -13.96 -17.26
C VAL A 427 -30.02 -14.70 -17.18
N GLN A 428 -28.92 -13.98 -17.39
CA GLN A 428 -27.57 -14.51 -17.43
C GLN A 428 -26.69 -13.77 -16.42
N THR A 429 -25.69 -14.48 -15.91
CA THR A 429 -24.67 -13.88 -15.04
C THR A 429 -23.75 -12.97 -15.86
N LEU A 430 -23.26 -11.86 -15.31
CA LEU A 430 -22.34 -10.96 -16.01
C LEU A 430 -21.09 -11.69 -16.54
N TYR A 431 -20.54 -12.62 -15.75
CA TYR A 431 -19.44 -13.48 -16.20
C TYR A 431 -19.75 -14.22 -17.51
N LYS A 432 -20.90 -14.90 -17.58
CA LYS A 432 -21.36 -15.59 -18.80
C LYS A 432 -21.61 -14.64 -19.96
N LEU A 433 -22.11 -13.43 -19.70
CA LEU A 433 -22.26 -12.43 -20.76
C LEU A 433 -20.90 -12.08 -21.38
N MET A 434 -19.84 -11.94 -20.59
CA MET A 434 -18.50 -11.72 -21.13
C MET A 434 -17.95 -12.97 -21.84
N ALA A 435 -18.09 -14.15 -21.22
CA ALA A 435 -17.60 -15.41 -21.77
C ALA A 435 -18.25 -15.77 -23.13
N ASP A 436 -19.59 -15.70 -23.21
CA ASP A 436 -20.36 -16.07 -24.40
C ASP A 436 -20.15 -15.09 -25.56
N ASN A 437 -19.75 -13.84 -25.27
CA ASN A 437 -19.45 -12.80 -26.26
C ASN A 437 -17.95 -12.63 -26.54
N SER A 438 -17.08 -13.50 -25.98
CA SER A 438 -15.67 -13.51 -26.30
C SER A 438 -15.45 -13.86 -27.78
N ILE A 439 -14.65 -13.06 -28.49
CA ILE A 439 -14.32 -13.26 -29.91
C ILE A 439 -13.08 -14.13 -30.11
N GLY A 440 -12.45 -14.60 -29.02
CA GLY A 440 -11.33 -15.56 -29.06
C GLY A 440 -10.25 -15.27 -28.03
N LEU A 441 -9.15 -16.02 -28.14
CA LEU A 441 -7.94 -15.82 -27.34
C LEU A 441 -7.18 -14.57 -27.79
N ASP A 442 -6.49 -13.91 -26.87
CA ASP A 442 -5.67 -12.73 -27.13
C ASP A 442 -4.28 -13.00 -27.75
N THR A 443 -4.02 -14.21 -28.26
CA THR A 443 -2.68 -14.64 -28.73
C THR A 443 -2.11 -13.82 -29.89
N ASN A 444 -2.97 -13.15 -30.66
CA ASN A 444 -2.58 -12.36 -31.84
C ASN A 444 -2.74 -10.85 -31.60
N ILE A 445 -2.99 -10.44 -30.36
CA ILE A 445 -3.15 -9.02 -30.02
C ILE A 445 -1.76 -8.40 -29.80
N ASP A 446 -1.46 -7.40 -30.62
CA ASP A 446 -0.33 -6.53 -30.38
C ASP A 446 -0.73 -5.48 -29.33
N PHE A 447 -0.29 -5.69 -28.09
CA PHE A 447 -0.52 -4.75 -27.01
C PHE A 447 0.32 -3.49 -27.12
N SER A 448 1.33 -3.43 -27.99
CA SER A 448 2.15 -2.23 -28.18
C SER A 448 1.41 -1.13 -28.95
N SER A 449 0.48 -1.51 -29.84
CA SER A 449 -0.27 -0.61 -30.71
C SER A 449 -1.70 -0.31 -30.25
N LYS A 450 -2.29 0.73 -30.85
CA LYS A 450 -3.67 1.15 -30.53
C LYS A 450 -4.68 0.19 -31.14
N PRO A 451 -5.79 -0.10 -30.45
CA PRO A 451 -6.87 -0.87 -31.04
C PRO A 451 -7.52 -0.11 -32.22
N THR A 452 -8.09 -0.88 -33.14
CA THR A 452 -8.96 -0.46 -34.24
C THR A 452 -10.37 -0.99 -33.97
N ASP A 453 -11.37 -0.53 -34.73
CA ASP A 453 -12.72 -1.10 -34.59
C ASP A 453 -12.74 -2.61 -34.92
N GLU A 454 -11.86 -3.09 -35.81
CA GLU A 454 -11.76 -4.51 -36.17
C GLU A 454 -11.21 -5.41 -35.05
N ASN A 455 -10.43 -4.86 -34.11
CA ASN A 455 -9.88 -5.59 -32.96
C ASN A 455 -10.47 -5.13 -31.62
N SER A 456 -11.62 -4.47 -31.67
CA SER A 456 -12.41 -4.10 -30.50
C SER A 456 -13.40 -5.21 -30.16
N GLY A 457 -13.51 -5.58 -28.90
CA GLY A 457 -14.38 -6.68 -28.46
C GLY A 457 -13.99 -7.24 -27.10
N ILE A 458 -14.51 -8.44 -26.80
CA ILE A 458 -14.17 -9.19 -25.59
C ILE A 458 -13.18 -10.28 -25.95
N TYR A 459 -12.06 -10.35 -25.25
CA TYR A 459 -11.05 -11.39 -25.45
C TYR A 459 -10.89 -12.24 -24.20
N THR A 460 -10.52 -13.50 -24.39
CA THR A 460 -10.11 -14.40 -23.32
C THR A 460 -8.58 -14.37 -23.20
N VAL A 461 -8.08 -14.20 -21.98
CA VAL A 461 -6.64 -14.22 -21.69
C VAL A 461 -6.11 -15.63 -21.92
N SER A 462 -5.21 -15.76 -22.90
CA SER A 462 -4.76 -17.05 -23.42
C SER A 462 -4.16 -17.99 -22.37
N SER A 463 -3.47 -17.45 -21.36
CA SER A 463 -2.88 -18.23 -20.26
C SER A 463 -3.91 -18.83 -19.29
N THR A 464 -5.15 -18.33 -19.30
CA THR A 464 -6.22 -18.76 -18.36
C THR A 464 -7.27 -19.64 -19.01
N LYS A 465 -7.10 -20.01 -20.29
CA LYS A 465 -8.12 -20.71 -21.09
C LYS A 465 -8.56 -22.06 -20.48
N ASP A 466 -7.68 -22.71 -19.73
CA ASP A 466 -7.87 -24.03 -19.13
C ASP A 466 -8.28 -23.95 -17.65
N ASP A 467 -8.37 -22.73 -17.09
CA ASP A 467 -8.82 -22.51 -15.71
C ASP A 467 -10.31 -22.80 -15.58
N LYS A 468 -10.77 -23.07 -14.35
CA LYS A 468 -12.20 -23.28 -14.05
C LYS A 468 -13.05 -22.09 -14.50
N TYR A 469 -12.53 -20.88 -14.32
CA TYR A 469 -13.11 -19.63 -14.79
C TYR A 469 -12.04 -18.87 -15.60
N PRO A 470 -11.97 -19.07 -16.93
CA PRO A 470 -11.09 -18.28 -17.79
C PRO A 470 -11.37 -16.78 -17.64
N ILE A 471 -10.33 -15.97 -17.80
CA ILE A 471 -10.41 -14.53 -17.62
C ILE A 471 -10.73 -13.86 -18.96
N HIS A 472 -11.75 -13.01 -18.95
CA HIS A 472 -12.25 -12.28 -20.12
C HIS A 472 -12.16 -10.77 -19.88
N TYR A 473 -11.75 -9.98 -20.87
CA TYR A 473 -11.64 -8.53 -20.77
C TYR A 473 -12.18 -7.80 -22.00
N TYR A 474 -12.68 -6.58 -21.79
CA TYR A 474 -13.09 -5.68 -22.86
C TYR A 474 -11.89 -4.90 -23.42
N ARG A 475 -11.80 -4.76 -24.74
CA ARG A 475 -10.77 -3.99 -25.45
C ARG A 475 -11.36 -3.08 -26.51
N GLY A 476 -10.85 -1.85 -26.61
CA GLY A 476 -11.10 -0.97 -27.74
C GLY A 476 -12.37 -0.10 -27.61
N ASN A 477 -13.07 0.11 -28.73
CA ASN A 477 -14.29 0.89 -28.81
C ASN A 477 -15.51 0.09 -28.33
N ILE A 478 -15.79 0.14 -27.02
CA ILE A 478 -16.85 -0.62 -26.39
C ILE A 478 -17.95 0.32 -25.89
N ASN A 479 -19.21 0.03 -26.28
CA ASN A 479 -20.38 0.79 -25.85
C ASN A 479 -21.41 -0.05 -25.05
N ASN A 480 -21.23 -1.37 -24.97
CA ASN A 480 -22.20 -2.32 -24.38
C ASN A 480 -21.72 -2.94 -23.05
N ASN A 481 -20.93 -2.18 -22.27
CA ASN A 481 -20.35 -2.63 -21.01
C ASN A 481 -20.75 -1.78 -19.80
N ASN A 482 -21.86 -1.04 -19.90
CA ASN A 482 -22.37 -0.19 -18.83
C ASN A 482 -23.18 -1.00 -17.84
N VAL A 483 -22.99 -0.72 -16.55
CA VAL A 483 -23.70 -1.37 -15.45
C VAL A 483 -24.27 -0.29 -14.53
N LEU A 484 -25.54 -0.44 -14.16
CA LEU A 484 -26.17 0.33 -13.11
C LEU A 484 -26.23 -0.53 -11.84
N PHE A 485 -25.49 -0.12 -10.82
CA PHE A 485 -25.39 -0.84 -9.55
C PHE A 485 -25.19 0.17 -8.41
N ALA A 486 -25.89 -0.03 -7.29
CA ALA A 486 -25.82 0.84 -6.12
C ALA A 486 -26.16 2.33 -6.43
N ASN A 487 -27.02 2.57 -7.43
CA ASN A 487 -27.32 3.90 -7.96
C ASN A 487 -26.10 4.66 -8.54
N PHE A 488 -25.06 3.94 -8.91
CA PHE A 488 -23.91 4.44 -9.65
C PHE A 488 -23.81 3.76 -11.01
N CYS A 489 -23.22 4.48 -11.95
CA CYS A 489 -22.84 3.96 -13.23
C CYS A 489 -21.44 3.39 -13.18
N TRP A 490 -21.25 2.23 -13.79
CA TRP A 490 -19.99 1.50 -13.81
C TRP A 490 -19.68 1.01 -15.23
N LYS A 491 -18.40 0.74 -15.50
CA LYS A 491 -17.95 0.03 -16.70
C LYS A 491 -17.42 -1.35 -16.30
N MET A 492 -17.85 -2.41 -16.98
CA MET A 492 -17.22 -3.73 -16.86
C MET A 492 -15.86 -3.72 -17.55
N VAL A 493 -14.85 -4.26 -16.87
CA VAL A 493 -13.45 -4.24 -17.33
C VAL A 493 -12.95 -5.64 -17.66
N ILE A 494 -12.93 -6.51 -16.65
CA ILE A 494 -12.30 -7.84 -16.69
C ILE A 494 -12.97 -8.78 -15.68
N THR A 495 -13.04 -10.08 -15.98
CA THR A 495 -13.53 -11.10 -15.04
C THR A 495 -12.43 -11.59 -14.10
N THR A 496 -12.79 -12.20 -12.96
CA THR A 496 -11.84 -12.76 -11.99
C THR A 496 -11.73 -14.28 -12.11
N SER A 497 -10.67 -14.86 -11.55
CA SER A 497 -10.45 -16.32 -11.52
C SER A 497 -11.44 -17.09 -10.64
N THR A 498 -12.29 -16.39 -9.89
CA THR A 498 -13.39 -16.96 -9.09
C THR A 498 -14.74 -16.92 -9.81
N GLY A 499 -14.81 -16.24 -10.96
CA GLY A 499 -16.04 -16.02 -11.73
C GLY A 499 -16.77 -14.69 -11.43
N GLY A 500 -16.13 -13.75 -10.72
CA GLY A 500 -16.61 -12.38 -10.51
C GLY A 500 -16.29 -11.46 -11.69
N VAL A 501 -16.68 -10.18 -11.59
CA VAL A 501 -16.48 -9.16 -12.64
C VAL A 501 -16.01 -7.83 -12.03
N LYS A 502 -14.80 -7.39 -12.38
CA LYS A 502 -14.27 -6.08 -12.00
C LYS A 502 -14.96 -4.96 -12.77
N LEU A 503 -15.39 -3.97 -12.01
CA LEU A 503 -16.06 -2.75 -12.44
C LEU A 503 -15.21 -1.54 -12.08
N ILE A 504 -15.24 -0.50 -12.92
CA ILE A 504 -14.70 0.82 -12.59
C ILE A 504 -15.82 1.87 -12.56
N TYR A 505 -15.80 2.71 -11.53
CA TYR A 505 -16.77 3.78 -11.32
C TYR A 505 -16.86 4.70 -12.54
N ASN A 506 -18.06 5.12 -12.93
CA ASN A 506 -18.32 6.01 -14.06
C ASN A 506 -19.48 6.99 -13.76
N GLY A 507 -19.46 7.59 -12.58
CA GLY A 507 -20.37 8.68 -12.23
C GLY A 507 -21.76 8.26 -11.76
N LEU A 508 -22.61 9.26 -11.56
CA LEU A 508 -24.02 9.08 -11.25
C LEU A 508 -24.84 8.82 -12.53
N PRO A 509 -25.96 8.09 -12.43
CA PRO A 509 -26.88 7.92 -13.56
C PRO A 509 -27.59 9.22 -13.90
N ASN A 510 -27.77 9.46 -15.20
CA ASN A 510 -28.64 10.50 -15.70
C ASN A 510 -30.07 9.97 -15.76
N ASN A 511 -30.99 10.66 -15.08
CA ASN A 511 -32.40 10.31 -15.04
C ASN A 511 -33.15 11.04 -16.16
N PHE A 512 -33.85 10.29 -17.00
CA PHE A 512 -34.71 10.81 -18.05
C PHE A 512 -36.12 10.28 -17.86
N ASP A 513 -37.13 11.13 -18.04
CA ASP A 513 -38.51 10.67 -18.06
C ASP A 513 -38.72 9.81 -19.31
N GLU A 514 -39.29 8.62 -19.13
CA GLU A 514 -39.73 7.78 -20.23
C GLU A 514 -40.96 8.42 -20.88
N GLY A 515 -40.95 8.51 -22.20
CA GLY A 515 -42.05 9.04 -22.98
C GLY A 515 -42.39 8.13 -24.15
N ILE A 516 -43.68 8.06 -24.48
CA ILE A 516 -44.16 7.40 -25.70
C ILE A 516 -44.37 8.48 -26.76
N PRO A 517 -43.66 8.43 -27.91
CA PRO A 517 -43.85 9.38 -29.00
C PRO A 517 -45.31 9.46 -29.43
N ILE A 518 -45.84 10.67 -29.55
CA ILE A 518 -47.19 10.87 -30.09
C ILE A 518 -47.18 10.70 -31.61
N LEU A 519 -48.28 10.19 -32.14
CA LEU A 519 -48.47 9.97 -33.57
C LEU A 519 -48.68 11.30 -34.31
N GLN A 520 -48.47 11.29 -35.63
CA GLN A 520 -48.54 12.48 -36.49
C GLN A 520 -49.88 13.23 -36.38
N ASP A 521 -51.00 12.52 -36.26
CA ASP A 521 -52.34 13.07 -36.13
C ASP A 521 -52.62 13.74 -34.78
N GLN A 522 -51.70 13.59 -33.82
CA GLN A 522 -51.79 14.18 -32.49
C GLN A 522 -51.08 15.53 -32.39
N TYR A 523 -50.36 15.95 -33.43
CA TYR A 523 -49.85 17.31 -33.61
C TYR A 523 -50.93 18.19 -34.27
N THR A 524 -51.10 19.41 -33.79
CA THR A 524 -52.05 20.39 -34.34
C THR A 524 -51.39 21.75 -34.54
N ASN A 525 -52.00 22.67 -35.28
CA ASN A 525 -51.43 23.99 -35.61
C ASN A 525 -50.00 23.93 -36.18
N VAL A 526 -49.69 22.89 -36.97
CA VAL A 526 -48.34 22.67 -37.50
C VAL A 526 -48.01 23.74 -38.57
N THR A 527 -47.00 24.55 -38.30
CA THR A 527 -46.39 25.47 -39.27
C THR A 527 -44.98 24.97 -39.56
N ASN A 528 -44.75 24.46 -40.77
CA ASN A 528 -43.47 23.89 -41.20
C ASN A 528 -42.87 24.76 -42.30
N ASP A 529 -41.56 24.99 -42.26
CA ASP A 529 -40.85 25.79 -43.26
C ASP A 529 -41.00 25.20 -44.66
N ILE A 530 -41.29 26.05 -45.66
CA ILE A 530 -41.55 25.60 -47.03
C ILE A 530 -40.26 25.26 -47.78
N THR A 531 -39.15 25.92 -47.43
CA THR A 531 -37.85 25.78 -48.11
C THR A 531 -37.00 24.69 -47.47
N TYR A 532 -37.05 24.60 -46.14
CA TYR A 532 -36.31 23.62 -45.34
C TYR A 532 -37.22 22.94 -44.30
N PRO A 533 -38.21 22.15 -44.75
CA PRO A 533 -39.18 21.51 -43.87
C PRO A 533 -38.52 20.48 -42.94
N TYR A 534 -39.25 20.10 -41.91
CA TYR A 534 -38.99 18.86 -41.18
C TYR A 534 -39.89 17.75 -41.74
N ASP A 535 -39.32 16.58 -42.01
CA ASP A 535 -40.04 15.40 -42.49
C ASP A 535 -40.43 14.52 -41.31
N TYR A 536 -41.69 14.05 -41.28
CA TYR A 536 -42.15 13.10 -40.26
C TYR A 536 -42.03 11.66 -40.76
N ASP A 537 -41.34 10.82 -39.98
CA ASP A 537 -41.20 9.39 -40.24
C ASP A 537 -42.25 8.59 -39.46
N LEU A 538 -43.17 7.93 -40.16
CA LEU A 538 -44.23 7.11 -39.59
C LEU A 538 -43.73 5.83 -38.92
N ALA A 539 -42.55 5.32 -39.26
CA ALA A 539 -41.99 4.11 -38.66
C ALA A 539 -41.36 4.41 -37.29
N THR A 540 -40.74 5.59 -37.15
CA THR A 540 -40.02 5.98 -35.93
C THR A 540 -40.76 7.01 -35.08
N ASN A 541 -41.84 7.61 -35.61
CA ASN A 541 -42.62 8.70 -35.02
C ASN A 541 -41.80 9.95 -34.68
N LYS A 542 -40.83 10.29 -35.55
CA LYS A 542 -39.90 11.41 -35.35
C LYS A 542 -39.93 12.38 -36.52
N TRP A 543 -39.72 13.66 -36.20
CA TRP A 543 -39.46 14.73 -37.15
C TRP A 543 -37.97 14.86 -37.41
N THR A 544 -37.56 14.97 -38.68
CA THR A 544 -36.16 15.15 -39.08
C THR A 544 -36.00 16.39 -39.94
N SER A 545 -35.05 17.26 -39.60
CA SER A 545 -34.73 18.45 -40.40
C SER A 545 -34.19 18.06 -41.78
N THR A 546 -34.74 18.67 -42.84
CA THR A 546 -34.20 18.58 -44.20
C THR A 546 -33.13 19.64 -44.49
N ASN A 547 -32.93 20.60 -43.58
CA ASN A 547 -31.94 21.67 -43.78
C ASN A 547 -30.50 21.13 -43.81
N LYS A 548 -29.87 21.15 -45.00
CA LYS A 548 -28.45 20.84 -45.24
C LYS A 548 -27.68 22.02 -45.84
N THR A 549 -28.30 23.19 -45.99
CA THR A 549 -27.70 24.33 -46.70
C THR A 549 -27.00 25.29 -45.74
N HIS A 550 -25.77 25.69 -46.05
CA HIS A 550 -25.01 26.66 -45.27
C HIS A 550 -25.73 28.00 -45.14
N SER A 551 -25.56 28.67 -44.00
CA SER A 551 -26.14 29.99 -43.70
C SER A 551 -27.67 30.05 -43.84
N SER A 552 -28.34 28.93 -43.60
CA SER A 552 -29.79 28.81 -43.73
C SER A 552 -30.43 28.27 -42.45
N THR A 553 -31.73 28.48 -42.29
CA THR A 553 -32.49 28.07 -41.10
C THR A 553 -33.78 27.39 -41.51
N GLY A 554 -34.07 26.23 -40.92
CA GLY A 554 -35.36 25.55 -41.03
C GLY A 554 -36.10 25.59 -39.69
N THR A 555 -37.40 25.89 -39.72
CA THR A 555 -38.23 26.01 -38.52
C THR A 555 -39.51 25.19 -38.64
N ILE A 556 -39.87 24.52 -37.56
CA ILE A 556 -41.20 23.91 -37.41
C ILE A 556 -41.80 24.34 -36.08
N SER A 557 -43.09 24.68 -36.06
CA SER A 557 -43.87 24.90 -34.85
C SER A 557 -45.17 24.12 -34.87
N PHE A 558 -45.65 23.72 -33.71
CA PHE A 558 -46.86 22.91 -33.55
C PHE A 558 -47.38 22.97 -32.10
N SER A 559 -48.59 22.47 -31.90
CA SER A 559 -49.25 22.26 -30.61
C SER A 559 -49.65 20.78 -30.47
N VAL A 560 -50.05 20.37 -29.27
CA VAL A 560 -50.57 19.01 -29.00
C VAL A 560 -52.09 18.98 -29.00
N THR A 561 -52.70 17.89 -29.46
CA THR A 561 -54.18 17.76 -29.51
C THR A 561 -54.84 17.48 -28.15
N LYS A 562 -54.11 16.92 -27.18
CA LYS A 562 -54.63 16.53 -25.86
C LYS A 562 -53.78 17.14 -24.75
N PRO A 563 -54.39 17.63 -23.65
CA PRO A 563 -53.64 18.04 -22.48
C PRO A 563 -52.90 16.89 -21.80
N GLY A 564 -51.77 17.19 -21.18
CA GLY A 564 -51.01 16.29 -20.33
C GLY A 564 -49.55 16.70 -20.18
N THR A 565 -48.78 15.89 -19.44
CA THR A 565 -47.34 16.09 -19.28
C THR A 565 -46.58 15.50 -20.47
N TYR A 566 -45.73 16.31 -21.09
CA TYR A 566 -44.95 15.94 -22.27
C TYR A 566 -43.46 16.20 -22.08
N ILE A 567 -42.67 15.46 -22.85
CA ILE A 567 -41.23 15.67 -23.03
C ILE A 567 -40.91 15.80 -24.52
N LEU A 568 -39.82 16.47 -24.84
CA LEU A 568 -39.26 16.53 -26.19
C LEU A 568 -37.96 15.76 -26.22
N SER A 569 -37.92 14.65 -26.96
CA SER A 569 -36.71 13.85 -27.16
C SER A 569 -36.06 14.23 -28.48
N TYR A 570 -34.75 14.48 -28.50
CA TYR A 570 -34.04 14.91 -29.71
C TYR A 570 -32.64 14.32 -29.85
N SER A 571 -32.16 14.31 -31.09
CA SER A 571 -30.81 13.95 -31.49
C SER A 571 -30.28 14.95 -32.50
N VAL A 572 -29.06 15.43 -32.29
CA VAL A 572 -28.34 16.32 -33.19
C VAL A 572 -27.08 15.60 -33.66
N SER A 573 -26.79 15.74 -34.95
CA SER A 573 -25.54 15.31 -35.57
C SER A 573 -25.13 16.42 -36.53
N SER A 574 -24.36 17.37 -36.03
CA SER A 574 -23.93 18.59 -36.72
C SER A 574 -22.52 19.02 -36.29
N GLU A 575 -22.00 20.11 -36.86
CA GLU A 575 -20.75 20.69 -36.38
C GLU A 575 -20.90 21.34 -35.00
N ALA A 576 -20.09 20.88 -34.03
CA ALA A 576 -20.15 21.34 -32.65
C ALA A 576 -19.85 22.85 -32.53
N LYS A 577 -20.67 23.57 -31.73
CA LYS A 577 -20.64 25.02 -31.48
C LYS A 577 -21.12 25.93 -32.62
N TYR A 578 -21.24 25.43 -33.84
CA TYR A 578 -21.56 26.25 -35.03
C TYR A 578 -22.99 26.02 -35.50
N ASP A 579 -23.31 24.82 -35.94
CA ASP A 579 -24.65 24.41 -36.36
C ASP A 579 -25.53 24.18 -35.14
N LYS A 580 -26.58 24.98 -34.97
CA LYS A 580 -27.36 25.04 -33.73
C LYS A 580 -28.82 24.71 -33.93
N VAL A 581 -29.33 23.85 -33.05
CA VAL A 581 -30.77 23.67 -32.84
C VAL A 581 -31.22 24.49 -31.63
N TYR A 582 -32.38 25.11 -31.74
CA TYR A 582 -33.02 25.89 -30.69
C TYR A 582 -34.42 25.34 -30.46
N PHE A 583 -34.79 25.17 -29.20
CA PHE A 583 -36.10 24.68 -28.77
C PHE A 583 -36.83 25.78 -27.99
N TYR A 584 -38.10 26.01 -28.32
CA TYR A 584 -38.93 27.02 -27.66
C TYR A 584 -40.27 26.43 -27.22
N LYS A 585 -40.80 26.93 -26.09
CA LYS A 585 -42.19 26.75 -25.66
C LYS A 585 -42.81 28.13 -25.45
N ASP A 586 -43.91 28.41 -26.13
CA ASP A 586 -44.64 29.69 -26.06
C ASP A 586 -43.71 30.91 -26.27
N ASN A 587 -42.82 30.80 -27.26
CA ASN A 587 -41.75 31.77 -27.60
C ASN A 587 -40.66 31.98 -26.54
N VAL A 588 -40.62 31.18 -25.47
CA VAL A 588 -39.52 31.16 -24.50
C VAL A 588 -38.51 30.08 -24.91
N GLU A 589 -37.24 30.47 -25.05
CA GLU A 589 -36.16 29.52 -25.36
C GLU A 589 -35.92 28.57 -24.19
N LEU A 590 -35.99 27.27 -24.46
CA LEU A 590 -35.78 26.22 -23.46
C LEU A 590 -34.33 25.74 -23.45
N LYS A 591 -33.78 25.50 -24.65
CA LYS A 591 -32.45 24.92 -24.83
C LYS A 591 -31.90 25.23 -26.22
N VAL A 592 -30.57 25.30 -26.30
CA VAL A 592 -29.80 25.36 -27.54
C VAL A 592 -28.77 24.24 -27.52
N ASP A 593 -28.60 23.57 -28.65
CA ASP A 593 -27.65 22.45 -28.75
C ASP A 593 -26.93 22.38 -30.11
N SER A 594 -25.80 21.67 -30.16
CA SER A 594 -24.95 21.49 -31.36
C SER A 594 -24.02 20.29 -31.21
N GLY A 595 -23.48 19.76 -32.32
CA GLY A 595 -22.53 18.63 -32.30
C GLY A 595 -23.23 17.29 -32.50
N THR A 596 -22.63 16.21 -31.97
CA THR A 596 -23.23 14.87 -31.99
C THR A 596 -23.69 14.49 -30.59
N ASN A 597 -24.97 14.65 -30.30
CA ASN A 597 -25.55 14.31 -29.00
C ASN A 597 -27.05 14.00 -29.10
N SER A 598 -27.57 13.34 -28.06
CA SER A 598 -29.00 13.07 -27.92
C SER A 598 -29.43 13.37 -26.48
N SER A 599 -30.62 13.92 -26.29
CA SER A 599 -31.12 14.35 -24.98
C SER A 599 -32.64 14.51 -25.01
N SER A 600 -33.24 14.85 -23.89
CA SER A 600 -34.64 15.25 -23.80
C SER A 600 -34.83 16.53 -23.00
N ILE A 601 -35.98 17.18 -23.20
CA ILE A 601 -36.39 18.42 -22.54
C ILE A 601 -37.76 18.17 -21.91
N SER A 602 -37.90 18.35 -20.60
CA SER A 602 -39.22 18.32 -19.96
C SER A 602 -40.02 19.54 -20.41
N LEU A 603 -41.16 19.32 -21.07
CA LEU A 603 -42.07 20.39 -21.48
C LEU A 603 -43.14 20.66 -20.41
N GLY A 604 -43.21 19.83 -19.36
CA GLY A 604 -44.23 19.88 -18.33
C GLY A 604 -45.62 19.65 -18.90
N GLU A 605 -46.63 20.20 -18.22
CA GLU A 605 -48.01 20.20 -18.74
C GLU A 605 -48.10 21.08 -20.00
N LEU A 606 -48.65 20.48 -21.07
CA LEU A 606 -49.05 21.14 -22.30
C LEU A 606 -50.56 21.01 -22.48
N THR A 607 -51.13 21.99 -23.16
CA THR A 607 -52.50 22.05 -23.63
C THR A 607 -52.51 22.42 -25.12
N PRO A 608 -53.65 22.29 -25.84
CA PRO A 608 -53.72 22.69 -27.25
C PRO A 608 -53.42 24.17 -27.55
N SER A 609 -53.37 25.04 -26.54
CA SER A 609 -52.95 26.43 -26.70
C SER A 609 -51.44 26.67 -26.61
N ASN A 610 -50.66 25.69 -26.11
CA ASN A 610 -49.21 25.83 -26.03
C ASN A 610 -48.57 25.57 -27.40
N VAL A 611 -47.57 26.35 -27.78
CA VAL A 611 -46.85 26.23 -29.05
C VAL A 611 -45.40 25.84 -28.78
N ILE A 612 -44.98 24.72 -29.36
CA ILE A 612 -43.58 24.28 -29.37
C ILE A 612 -42.98 24.66 -30.72
N MET A 613 -41.74 25.14 -30.72
CA MET A 613 -41.00 25.48 -31.93
C MET A 613 -39.59 24.92 -31.88
N VAL A 614 -39.18 24.29 -32.98
CA VAL A 614 -37.84 23.76 -33.21
C VAL A 614 -37.23 24.49 -34.40
N LYS A 615 -36.07 25.12 -34.18
CA LYS A 615 -35.36 25.91 -35.19
C LYS A 615 -33.94 25.37 -35.34
N TYR A 616 -33.56 24.97 -36.55
CA TYR A 616 -32.21 24.48 -36.84
C TYR A 616 -31.51 25.40 -37.85
N THR A 617 -30.41 26.00 -37.40
CA THR A 617 -29.63 27.00 -38.15
C THR A 617 -28.25 26.44 -38.46
N LYS A 618 -27.89 26.43 -39.75
CA LYS A 618 -26.54 26.11 -40.20
C LYS A 618 -25.68 27.35 -40.34
N ASP A 619 -24.41 27.23 -39.99
CA ASP A 619 -23.42 28.28 -40.11
C ASP A 619 -22.84 28.38 -41.55
N GLY A 620 -21.78 29.17 -41.73
CA GLY A 620 -21.12 29.37 -43.03
C GLY A 620 -19.95 28.43 -43.33
N SER A 621 -19.65 27.44 -42.48
CA SER A 621 -18.45 26.59 -42.58
C SER A 621 -18.79 25.10 -42.80
N GLY A 622 -17.78 24.25 -43.03
CA GLY A 622 -17.98 22.92 -43.65
C GLY A 622 -18.70 21.88 -42.78
N SER A 623 -19.47 20.97 -43.41
CA SER A 623 -20.25 19.92 -42.72
C SER A 623 -19.41 18.93 -41.89
N LYS A 624 -19.84 18.66 -40.65
CA LYS A 624 -19.39 17.53 -39.81
C LYS A 624 -20.59 16.79 -39.24
N GLY A 625 -20.55 15.46 -39.24
CA GLY A 625 -21.70 14.63 -38.89
C GLY A 625 -22.67 14.49 -40.07
N SER A 626 -23.95 14.22 -39.78
CA SER A 626 -25.00 14.04 -40.81
C SER A 626 -25.80 15.31 -41.08
N ASP A 627 -25.42 16.45 -40.50
CA ASP A 627 -26.13 17.74 -40.52
C ASP A 627 -27.63 17.62 -40.24
N SER A 628 -28.01 16.77 -39.28
CA SER A 628 -29.41 16.40 -39.02
C SER A 628 -29.81 16.68 -37.58
N VAL A 629 -31.01 17.22 -37.42
CA VAL A 629 -31.74 17.27 -36.16
C VAL A 629 -32.95 16.36 -36.29
N THR A 630 -33.10 15.42 -35.37
CA THR A 630 -34.26 14.55 -35.27
C THR A 630 -34.92 14.74 -33.90
N PHE A 631 -36.24 14.84 -33.82
CA PHE A 631 -36.95 14.95 -32.53
C PHE A 631 -38.33 14.31 -32.53
N SER A 632 -38.89 14.04 -31.35
CA SER A 632 -40.29 13.68 -31.13
C SER A 632 -40.85 14.38 -29.89
N ILE A 633 -42.17 14.56 -29.87
CA ILE A 633 -42.90 14.91 -28.65
C ILE A 633 -43.47 13.63 -28.08
N ASP A 634 -43.15 13.37 -26.82
CA ASP A 634 -43.50 12.12 -26.17
C ASP A 634 -44.39 12.42 -24.97
N ARG A 635 -45.45 11.64 -24.80
CA ARG A 635 -46.29 11.72 -23.61
C ARG A 635 -45.56 10.98 -22.48
N SER A 636 -45.34 11.67 -21.36
CA SER A 636 -44.63 11.07 -20.22
C SER A 636 -45.41 9.87 -19.67
N THR A 637 -44.71 8.77 -19.42
CA THR A 637 -45.27 7.56 -18.78
C THR A 637 -45.17 7.63 -17.25
N GLY A 638 -44.40 8.57 -16.71
CA GLY A 638 -44.08 8.68 -15.29
C GLY A 638 -42.96 7.73 -14.81
N ASN A 639 -42.39 6.91 -15.70
CA ASN A 639 -41.20 6.10 -15.40
C ASN A 639 -39.92 6.89 -15.65
N ILE A 640 -38.84 6.56 -14.92
CA ILE A 640 -37.52 7.17 -15.09
C ILE A 640 -36.57 6.15 -15.73
N ILE A 641 -36.02 6.47 -16.89
CA ILE A 641 -34.90 5.77 -17.53
C ILE A 641 -33.61 6.28 -16.92
N ARG A 642 -32.72 5.37 -16.53
CA ARG A 642 -31.40 5.69 -15.97
C ARG A 642 -30.32 5.32 -16.97
N GLN A 643 -29.57 6.31 -17.43
CA GLN A 643 -28.51 6.15 -18.43
C GLN A 643 -27.13 6.41 -17.85
N CYS A 644 -26.12 5.73 -18.37
CA CYS A 644 -24.73 5.83 -17.92
C CYS A 644 -23.85 6.54 -18.96
N ILE A 645 -23.98 7.88 -19.01
CA ILE A 645 -23.36 8.73 -20.04
C ILE A 645 -22.25 9.66 -19.51
N SER A 646 -21.90 9.54 -18.22
CA SER A 646 -20.92 10.40 -17.57
C SER A 646 -19.54 10.32 -18.23
N THR A 647 -18.96 11.49 -18.50
CA THR A 647 -17.61 11.69 -19.03
C THR A 647 -16.95 12.87 -18.30
N GLY A 648 -15.68 13.15 -18.57
CA GLY A 648 -14.95 14.24 -17.94
C GLY A 648 -14.88 14.08 -16.42
N VAL A 649 -15.00 15.19 -15.71
CA VAL A 649 -14.94 15.23 -14.24
C VAL A 649 -16.09 14.50 -13.55
N ASP A 650 -17.22 14.27 -14.25
CA ASP A 650 -18.38 13.57 -13.69
C ASP A 650 -18.16 12.05 -13.60
N SER A 651 -17.11 11.53 -14.24
CA SER A 651 -16.75 10.11 -14.23
C SER A 651 -15.85 9.68 -13.05
N GLN A 652 -15.47 10.62 -12.19
CA GLN A 652 -14.53 10.43 -11.07
C GLN A 652 -15.14 10.92 -9.75
N ILE A 653 -14.59 10.47 -8.62
CA ILE A 653 -15.04 10.88 -7.27
C ILE A 653 -14.37 12.17 -6.78
N GLY A 654 -13.38 12.66 -7.53
CA GLY A 654 -12.56 13.81 -7.17
C GLY A 654 -11.17 13.71 -7.78
N LYS A 655 -10.28 14.63 -7.39
CA LYS A 655 -8.84 14.55 -7.68
C LYS A 655 -8.06 14.38 -6.39
N SER A 656 -6.96 13.64 -6.46
CA SER A 656 -6.04 13.44 -5.34
C SER A 656 -4.60 13.34 -5.84
N GLU A 657 -3.67 13.77 -5.00
CA GLU A 657 -2.30 13.27 -5.04
C GLU A 657 -2.32 11.80 -4.65
N PHE A 658 -1.36 11.02 -5.15
CA PHE A 658 -1.28 9.61 -4.78
C PHE A 658 -0.75 9.48 -3.34
N THR A 659 0.32 10.21 -3.01
CA THR A 659 0.93 10.27 -1.67
C THR A 659 1.51 11.67 -1.40
N THR A 660 1.76 11.99 -0.13
CA THR A 660 2.37 13.26 0.29
C THR A 660 3.88 13.17 0.52
N ASP A 661 4.39 12.00 0.93
CA ASP A 661 5.82 11.80 1.16
C ASP A 661 6.42 11.07 -0.04
N TYR A 662 6.70 11.76 -1.14
CA TYR A 662 7.08 11.14 -2.43
C TYR A 662 8.60 11.05 -2.64
N THR A 663 9.41 11.52 -1.70
CA THR A 663 10.88 11.47 -1.79
C THR A 663 11.48 10.16 -1.25
N SER A 664 10.65 9.13 -1.04
CA SER A 664 11.06 7.81 -0.57
C SER A 664 10.62 6.72 -1.55
N PRO A 665 11.39 5.62 -1.69
CA PRO A 665 10.93 4.47 -2.48
C PRO A 665 9.67 3.81 -1.90
N SER A 666 9.46 3.89 -0.58
CA SER A 666 8.28 3.31 0.10
C SER A 666 6.95 3.79 -0.48
N SER A 667 6.94 5.01 -1.01
CA SER A 667 5.75 5.79 -1.35
C SER A 667 5.05 5.36 -2.63
N VAL A 668 5.64 4.43 -3.39
CA VAL A 668 5.11 3.93 -4.66
C VAL A 668 3.90 2.99 -4.49
N GLY A 669 3.54 2.68 -3.24
CA GLY A 669 2.43 1.78 -2.92
C GLY A 669 1.12 2.49 -2.56
N TYR A 670 0.01 1.81 -2.83
CA TYR A 670 -1.34 2.08 -2.34
C TYR A 670 -1.38 2.12 -0.80
N MET A 671 -0.49 1.35 -0.16
CA MET A 671 -0.04 1.49 1.22
C MET A 671 1.50 1.46 1.24
N TYR A 672 2.10 1.97 2.30
CA TYR A 672 3.56 2.09 2.43
C TYR A 672 4.05 1.85 3.86
N GLY A 673 5.33 1.55 3.99
CA GLY A 673 6.00 1.24 5.24
C GLY A 673 6.86 2.39 5.76
N THR A 674 8.06 2.06 6.24
CA THR A 674 9.02 3.03 6.75
C THR A 674 9.54 3.95 5.64
N SER A 675 9.52 5.25 5.87
CA SER A 675 10.04 6.24 4.93
C SER A 675 11.56 6.35 5.01
N TYR A 676 12.22 6.03 3.90
CA TYR A 676 13.65 6.27 3.66
C TYR A 676 13.78 7.35 2.60
N LYS A 677 14.05 8.59 3.03
CA LYS A 677 14.08 9.74 2.13
C LYS A 677 15.40 9.81 1.36
N MET A 678 15.28 10.11 0.08
CA MET A 678 16.43 10.44 -0.76
C MET A 678 17.12 11.68 -0.22
N SER A 679 18.44 11.60 -0.11
CA SER A 679 19.32 12.73 0.19
C SER A 679 20.45 12.78 -0.84
N TYR A 680 21.20 13.88 -0.84
CA TYR A 680 22.34 14.02 -1.74
C TYR A 680 23.53 14.69 -1.06
N SER A 681 24.72 14.38 -1.58
CA SER A 681 25.96 15.09 -1.26
C SER A 681 26.52 15.74 -2.53
N ALA A 682 26.99 16.98 -2.42
CA ALA A 682 27.64 17.67 -3.54
C ALA A 682 29.05 17.09 -3.75
N SER A 683 29.28 16.42 -4.88
CA SER A 683 30.63 15.96 -5.26
C SER A 683 31.48 17.09 -5.83
N SER A 684 30.85 18.10 -6.44
CA SER A 684 31.52 19.18 -7.17
C SER A 684 31.09 20.57 -6.69
N PRO A 685 31.35 20.95 -5.42
CA PRO A 685 31.00 22.28 -4.91
C PRO A 685 31.80 23.40 -5.62
N SER A 686 31.17 24.57 -5.73
CA SER A 686 31.81 25.79 -6.24
C SER A 686 32.05 26.80 -5.12
N VAL A 687 33.19 27.50 -5.19
CA VAL A 687 33.54 28.61 -4.29
C VAL A 687 33.72 29.88 -5.11
N ASP A 688 32.97 30.91 -4.73
CA ASP A 688 33.11 32.26 -5.28
C ASP A 688 34.41 32.88 -4.76
N ILE A 689 35.35 33.12 -5.66
CA ILE A 689 36.58 33.89 -5.38
C ILE A 689 36.30 35.38 -5.49
N LEU A 690 35.44 35.75 -6.44
CA LEU A 690 34.91 37.11 -6.65
C LEU A 690 33.39 37.09 -6.62
N SER A 691 32.80 38.16 -6.11
CA SER A 691 31.36 38.40 -6.22
C SER A 691 31.05 39.03 -7.58
N LYS A 692 30.09 38.47 -8.32
CA LYS A 692 29.55 39.07 -9.55
C LYS A 692 28.29 39.88 -9.26
N SER A 693 28.14 41.05 -9.87
CA SER A 693 26.92 41.83 -9.84
C SER A 693 26.61 42.38 -11.21
N TRP A 694 25.36 42.24 -11.64
CA TRP A 694 24.88 42.96 -12.82
C TRP A 694 24.74 44.44 -12.49
N ILE A 695 25.23 45.31 -13.37
CA ILE A 695 25.18 46.77 -13.23
C ILE A 695 24.38 47.33 -14.40
N ASN A 696 23.34 48.11 -14.11
CA ASN A 696 22.57 48.79 -15.15
C ASN A 696 23.50 49.75 -15.91
N SER A 697 23.43 49.75 -17.24
CA SER A 697 24.28 50.57 -18.12
C SER A 697 24.28 52.05 -17.77
N SER A 698 23.15 52.58 -17.29
CA SER A 698 22.98 53.97 -16.88
C SER A 698 23.38 54.27 -15.43
N SER A 699 23.83 53.27 -14.66
CA SER A 699 24.23 53.44 -13.26
C SER A 699 25.40 54.40 -13.16
N ASN A 700 25.24 55.44 -12.35
CA ASN A 700 26.24 56.48 -12.16
C ASN A 700 26.80 56.44 -10.73
N PHE A 701 27.77 55.58 -10.46
CA PHE A 701 28.31 55.36 -9.11
C PHE A 701 29.62 56.10 -8.87
N TYR A 702 29.99 56.26 -7.60
CA TYR A 702 31.33 56.73 -7.24
C TYR A 702 32.36 55.60 -7.29
N TYR A 703 33.52 55.93 -7.88
CA TYR A 703 34.70 55.08 -7.96
C TYR A 703 35.92 55.85 -7.46
N GLY A 704 36.60 55.31 -6.44
CA GLY A 704 37.83 55.87 -5.88
C GLY A 704 39.06 55.02 -6.23
N ASP A 705 40.24 55.64 -6.23
CA ASP A 705 41.52 54.95 -6.47
C ASP A 705 42.08 54.29 -5.21
N SER A 706 41.57 54.68 -4.04
CA SER A 706 42.00 54.22 -2.72
C SER A 706 40.88 54.39 -1.69
N ILE A 707 41.05 53.83 -0.50
CA ILE A 707 40.04 53.84 0.57
C ILE A 707 40.66 54.13 1.93
N THR A 708 39.83 54.64 2.84
CA THR A 708 40.14 54.75 4.27
C THR A 708 39.03 54.10 5.08
N TYR A 709 39.33 53.63 6.30
CA TYR A 709 38.37 53.01 7.20
C TYR A 709 38.44 53.63 8.60
N SER A 710 37.30 54.08 9.12
CA SER A 710 37.18 54.63 10.47
C SER A 710 35.76 54.45 10.98
N ASN A 711 35.60 54.16 12.28
CA ASN A 711 34.30 54.03 12.96
C ASN A 711 33.29 53.13 12.24
N GLY A 712 33.73 52.01 11.66
CA GLY A 712 32.83 51.08 10.95
C GLY A 712 32.51 51.45 9.51
N ILE A 713 33.04 52.56 8.99
CA ILE A 713 32.70 53.11 7.67
C ILE A 713 33.93 53.19 6.78
N TYR A 714 33.79 52.68 5.55
CA TYR A 714 34.73 52.89 4.46
C TYR A 714 34.43 54.20 3.74
N THR A 715 35.48 54.96 3.40
CA THR A 715 35.38 56.18 2.60
C THR A 715 36.27 56.05 1.36
N LEU A 716 35.70 56.28 0.17
CA LEU A 716 36.41 56.32 -1.11
C LEU A 716 37.22 57.61 -1.21
N SER A 717 38.52 57.49 -1.46
CA SER A 717 39.44 58.59 -1.72
C SER A 717 39.53 58.88 -3.22
N ASN A 718 39.73 60.16 -3.58
CA ASN A 718 39.79 60.64 -4.97
C ASN A 718 38.60 60.16 -5.83
N ALA A 719 37.43 60.03 -5.22
CA ALA A 719 36.29 59.41 -5.85
C ALA A 719 35.65 60.30 -6.94
N THR A 720 35.40 59.73 -8.11
CA THR A 720 34.66 60.39 -9.19
C THR A 720 33.42 59.60 -9.56
N GLN A 721 32.33 60.30 -9.90
CA GLN A 721 31.11 59.66 -10.36
C GLN A 721 31.26 59.29 -11.85
N LYS A 722 30.97 58.04 -12.21
CA LYS A 722 31.10 57.54 -13.57
C LYS A 722 29.89 56.71 -13.96
N ILE A 723 29.38 56.94 -15.18
CA ILE A 723 28.34 56.12 -15.80
C ILE A 723 28.97 54.80 -16.27
N TRP A 724 28.34 53.68 -15.90
CA TRP A 724 28.86 52.33 -16.16
C TRP A 724 29.12 52.06 -17.65
N SER A 725 28.15 52.31 -18.54
CA SER A 725 28.27 52.02 -19.98
C SER A 725 29.51 52.62 -20.63
N ASP A 726 29.88 53.81 -20.17
CA ASP A 726 30.91 54.63 -20.80
C ASP A 726 32.29 54.34 -20.21
N ASN A 727 32.36 53.75 -19.01
CA ASN A 727 33.59 53.66 -18.23
C ASN A 727 34.00 52.23 -17.85
N TYR A 728 33.14 51.21 -17.96
CA TYR A 728 33.37 49.91 -17.31
C TYR A 728 34.75 49.29 -17.61
N LYS A 729 35.27 49.43 -18.83
CA LYS A 729 36.57 48.88 -19.25
C LYS A 729 37.77 49.44 -18.45
N ASP A 730 37.63 50.65 -17.91
CA ASP A 730 38.69 51.37 -17.22
C ASP A 730 38.52 51.38 -15.69
N LEU A 731 37.53 50.63 -15.17
CA LEU A 731 37.22 50.61 -13.73
C LEU A 731 37.94 49.49 -12.96
N VAL A 732 38.66 48.59 -13.64
CA VAL A 732 39.47 47.57 -12.96
C VAL A 732 40.54 48.26 -12.11
N GLY A 733 40.67 47.86 -10.84
CA GLY A 733 41.55 48.48 -9.86
C GLY A 733 40.92 49.57 -8.99
N TYR A 734 39.70 50.02 -9.31
CA TYR A 734 38.98 51.01 -8.50
C TYR A 734 38.19 50.38 -7.35
N TYR A 735 37.88 51.20 -6.35
CA TYR A 735 36.98 50.88 -5.25
C TYR A 735 35.62 51.54 -5.45
N THR A 736 34.55 50.85 -5.09
CA THR A 736 33.20 51.42 -5.15
C THR A 736 32.33 50.96 -3.99
N CYS A 737 31.39 51.83 -3.60
CA CYS A 737 30.28 51.50 -2.70
C CYS A 737 29.02 51.07 -3.49
N ARG A 738 29.13 50.86 -4.81
CA ARG A 738 28.02 50.54 -5.74
C ARG A 738 26.80 51.46 -5.57
N SER A 739 27.06 52.73 -5.31
CA SER A 739 26.03 53.71 -5.04
C SER A 739 26.50 55.12 -5.38
N ASN A 740 25.60 56.09 -5.20
CA ASN A 740 25.91 57.52 -5.31
C ASN A 740 26.50 58.08 -4.01
N SER A 741 26.96 57.22 -3.10
CA SER A 741 27.67 57.60 -1.87
C SER A 741 29.16 57.27 -2.01
N THR A 742 30.01 58.12 -1.45
CA THR A 742 31.44 57.85 -1.29
C THR A 742 31.76 57.07 -0.02
N THR A 743 30.74 56.70 0.77
CA THR A 743 30.89 55.95 2.02
C THR A 743 29.95 54.75 2.10
N CYS A 744 30.41 53.66 2.72
CA CYS A 744 29.67 52.41 2.88
C CYS A 744 30.22 51.54 4.02
N SER A 745 29.43 50.59 4.51
CA SER A 745 29.86 49.60 5.54
C SER A 745 30.71 48.45 4.96
N THR A 746 30.55 48.20 3.66
CA THR A 746 31.31 47.21 2.88
C THR A 746 31.71 47.88 1.58
N VAL A 747 32.98 47.80 1.22
CA VAL A 747 33.51 48.40 -0.01
C VAL A 747 33.98 47.30 -0.97
N TYR A 748 33.87 47.56 -2.26
CA TYR A 748 34.15 46.58 -3.30
C TYR A 748 35.33 47.02 -4.15
N TYR A 749 36.38 46.21 -4.19
CA TYR A 749 37.49 46.36 -5.13
C TYR A 749 37.13 45.71 -6.46
N ILE A 750 37.26 46.41 -7.57
CA ILE A 750 36.87 45.93 -8.90
C ILE A 750 38.03 45.14 -9.51
N SER A 751 37.86 43.82 -9.54
CA SER A 751 38.82 42.86 -10.10
C SER A 751 38.65 42.63 -11.59
N GLY A 752 37.43 42.81 -12.11
CA GLY A 752 37.12 42.59 -13.52
C GLY A 752 35.76 43.13 -13.93
N THR A 753 35.56 43.27 -15.24
CA THR A 753 34.30 43.78 -15.83
C THR A 753 34.01 43.10 -17.16
N ASP A 754 32.74 42.86 -17.46
CA ASP A 754 32.28 42.35 -18.77
C ASP A 754 30.93 42.96 -19.15
N GLY A 755 30.95 44.06 -19.91
CA GLY A 755 29.80 44.73 -20.54
C GLY A 755 28.70 45.24 -19.58
N GLY A 756 27.99 44.31 -18.94
CA GLY A 756 26.95 44.55 -17.93
C GLY A 756 27.25 43.96 -16.55
N THR A 757 28.38 43.29 -16.36
CA THR A 757 28.71 42.61 -15.10
C THR A 757 29.99 43.16 -14.48
N GLN A 758 29.95 43.42 -13.18
CA GLN A 758 31.09 43.80 -12.35
C GLN A 758 31.51 42.63 -11.46
N TYR A 759 32.79 42.28 -11.49
CA TYR A 759 33.39 41.24 -10.67
C TYR A 759 34.27 41.89 -9.60
N VAL A 760 33.93 41.66 -8.34
CA VAL A 760 34.53 42.39 -7.22
C VAL A 760 35.02 41.49 -6.11
N LEU A 761 36.06 41.95 -5.43
CA LEU A 761 36.46 41.47 -4.12
C LEU A 761 35.80 42.35 -3.05
N SER A 762 35.02 41.74 -2.16
CA SER A 762 34.37 42.43 -1.04
C SER A 762 35.37 42.64 0.10
N LEU A 763 35.52 43.88 0.57
CA LEU A 763 36.33 44.22 1.73
C LEU A 763 35.42 44.67 2.88
N SER A 764 35.64 44.06 4.04
CA SER A 764 34.85 44.29 5.25
C SER A 764 35.72 44.17 6.50
N SER A 765 35.14 44.48 7.67
CA SER A 765 35.80 44.34 8.97
C SER A 765 37.14 45.09 9.10
N GLY A 766 37.24 46.25 8.42
CA GLY A 766 38.42 47.11 8.47
C GLY A 766 39.56 46.71 7.54
N VAL A 767 39.41 45.65 6.74
CA VAL A 767 40.38 45.32 5.68
C VAL A 767 40.34 46.44 4.62
N THR A 768 41.46 47.11 4.40
CA THR A 768 41.60 48.18 3.40
C THR A 768 42.54 47.84 2.25
N ASP A 769 43.35 46.80 2.41
CA ASP A 769 44.32 46.36 1.40
C ASP A 769 43.81 45.06 0.75
N PRO A 770 43.39 45.09 -0.53
CA PRO A 770 42.87 43.90 -1.22
C PRO A 770 43.94 42.83 -1.45
N THR A 771 45.23 43.14 -1.37
CA THR A 771 46.32 42.15 -1.51
C THR A 771 46.37 41.16 -0.34
N THR A 772 45.81 41.53 0.81
CA THR A 772 45.75 40.68 2.01
C THR A 772 44.78 39.51 1.87
N GLN A 773 43.87 39.56 0.88
CA GLN A 773 42.93 38.49 0.58
C GLN A 773 43.58 37.54 -0.43
N THR A 774 44.20 36.48 0.06
CA THR A 774 44.95 35.52 -0.75
C THR A 774 44.29 34.15 -0.78
N MET A 775 44.77 33.31 -1.70
CA MET A 775 44.54 31.87 -1.66
C MET A 775 45.81 31.12 -2.10
N THR A 776 45.98 29.91 -1.59
CA THR A 776 47.15 29.07 -1.81
C THR A 776 46.76 27.78 -2.53
N LEU A 777 47.51 27.42 -3.56
CA LEU A 777 47.21 26.31 -4.46
C LEU A 777 48.48 25.73 -5.09
N SER A 778 48.43 24.49 -5.60
CA SER A 778 49.58 23.84 -6.24
C SER A 778 49.19 22.95 -7.42
N LYS A 779 50.11 22.70 -8.38
CA LYS A 779 49.94 21.67 -9.40
C LYS A 779 50.02 20.23 -8.87
N GLY A 780 50.46 20.03 -7.64
CA GLY A 780 50.59 18.70 -7.04
C GLY A 780 50.38 18.70 -5.53
N MET A 781 50.10 17.52 -4.99
CA MET A 781 49.88 17.31 -3.57
C MET A 781 50.44 15.93 -3.17
N SER A 782 51.10 15.83 -2.02
CA SER A 782 51.65 14.58 -1.48
C SER A 782 50.86 14.11 -0.26
N ASP A 783 50.69 12.79 -0.15
CA ASP A 783 50.20 12.13 1.06
C ASP A 783 51.34 12.03 2.10
N ASN A 784 51.08 12.45 3.33
CA ASN A 784 52.07 12.45 4.41
C ASN A 784 52.09 11.11 5.18
N GLY A 785 51.13 10.20 4.96
CA GLY A 785 51.05 8.90 5.61
C GLY A 785 50.45 8.91 7.03
N ASP A 786 49.98 10.07 7.50
CA ASP A 786 49.34 10.28 8.81
C ASP A 786 47.86 10.72 8.70
N GLY A 787 47.27 10.60 7.51
CA GLY A 787 45.93 11.10 7.20
C GLY A 787 45.89 12.56 6.75
N THR A 788 47.05 13.21 6.56
CA THR A 788 47.15 14.56 6.02
C THR A 788 47.84 14.62 4.66
N TYR A 789 47.57 15.68 3.90
CA TYR A 789 48.11 15.94 2.57
C TYR A 789 48.78 17.31 2.53
N SER A 790 49.91 17.43 1.83
CA SER A 790 50.66 18.69 1.68
C SER A 790 50.74 19.13 0.22
N LEU A 791 50.49 20.42 -0.06
CA LEU A 791 50.67 21.02 -1.38
C LEU A 791 52.16 21.00 -1.77
N LEU A 792 52.48 20.56 -2.99
CA LEU A 792 53.85 20.45 -3.50
C LEU A 792 54.27 21.74 -4.20
N ASN A 793 55.22 22.50 -3.67
CA ASN A 793 55.60 23.81 -4.24
C ASN A 793 54.38 24.76 -4.35
N PRO A 794 53.69 25.06 -3.23
CA PRO A 794 52.49 25.90 -3.24
C PRO A 794 52.80 27.31 -3.76
N ILE A 795 51.88 27.85 -4.55
CA ILE A 795 51.86 29.26 -4.94
C ILE A 795 50.73 29.97 -4.21
N THR A 796 50.97 31.20 -3.81
CA THR A 796 49.94 32.07 -3.23
C THR A 796 49.58 33.13 -4.25
N ILE A 797 48.27 33.31 -4.49
CA ILE A 797 47.74 34.30 -5.40
C ILE A 797 46.83 35.26 -4.64
N GLU A 798 46.75 36.49 -5.12
CA GLU A 798 45.85 37.49 -4.58
C GLU A 798 44.47 37.31 -5.23
N LYS A 799 43.41 37.16 -4.42
CA LYS A 799 42.04 36.94 -4.93
C LYS A 799 41.61 38.06 -5.87
N LYS A 800 42.12 39.28 -5.65
CA LYS A 800 41.83 40.44 -6.50
C LYS A 800 42.24 40.27 -7.96
N ASP A 801 43.18 39.38 -8.27
CA ASP A 801 43.70 39.17 -9.62
C ASP A 801 42.97 38.03 -10.36
N TRP A 802 42.14 37.26 -9.65
CA TRP A 802 41.47 36.04 -10.13
C TRP A 802 40.87 36.16 -11.54
N PHE A 803 40.14 37.25 -11.81
CA PHE A 803 39.48 37.49 -13.10
C PHE A 803 40.41 37.36 -14.31
N SER A 804 41.69 37.71 -14.14
CA SER A 804 42.71 37.67 -15.20
C SER A 804 43.47 36.35 -15.29
N VAL A 805 43.50 35.56 -14.21
CA VAL A 805 44.36 34.37 -14.08
C VAL A 805 43.62 33.05 -13.95
N TYR A 806 42.29 33.07 -13.73
CA TYR A 806 41.48 31.89 -13.38
C TYR A 806 41.75 30.67 -14.26
N SER A 807 41.86 30.86 -15.58
CA SER A 807 42.00 29.77 -16.57
C SER A 807 43.31 28.97 -16.41
N THR A 808 44.27 29.49 -15.65
CA THR A 808 45.56 28.84 -15.37
C THR A 808 45.43 27.72 -14.35
N TYR A 809 44.45 27.81 -13.44
CA TYR A 809 44.42 26.99 -12.21
C TYR A 809 43.51 25.77 -12.29
N ASN A 810 42.98 25.46 -13.48
CA ASN A 810 42.30 24.18 -13.68
C ASN A 810 43.28 23.00 -13.49
N GLY A 811 42.89 21.98 -12.72
CA GLY A 811 43.74 20.83 -12.38
C GLY A 811 44.76 21.08 -11.27
N TYR A 812 44.69 22.21 -10.57
CA TYR A 812 45.47 22.46 -9.36
C TYR A 812 44.81 21.84 -8.13
N TYR A 813 45.50 21.81 -7.00
CA TYR A 813 45.04 21.31 -5.70
C TYR A 813 44.97 22.46 -4.70
N ILE A 814 44.00 22.37 -3.80
CA ILE A 814 43.73 23.32 -2.71
C ILE A 814 43.48 22.59 -1.39
N CYS A 815 43.54 23.34 -0.29
CA CYS A 815 42.86 22.96 0.95
C CYS A 815 41.50 23.66 1.03
N SER A 816 40.57 23.11 1.81
CA SER A 816 39.17 23.59 1.88
C SER A 816 39.04 25.04 2.39
N ASP A 817 39.98 25.50 3.21
CA ASP A 817 40.07 26.89 3.68
C ASP A 817 40.71 27.87 2.67
N LEU A 818 41.19 27.34 1.54
CA LEU A 818 41.92 28.04 0.47
C LEU A 818 43.24 28.69 0.91
N ILE A 819 43.72 28.50 2.13
CA ILE A 819 44.90 29.20 2.67
C ILE A 819 45.96 28.20 3.16
N SER A 820 45.53 27.09 3.77
CA SER A 820 46.45 26.09 4.31
C SER A 820 47.24 25.39 3.22
N THR A 821 48.49 25.05 3.54
CA THR A 821 49.35 24.22 2.69
C THR A 821 49.29 22.74 3.03
N THR A 822 48.69 22.39 4.17
CA THR A 822 48.51 21.02 4.65
C THR A 822 47.10 20.86 5.21
N CYS A 823 46.39 19.81 4.84
CA CYS A 823 45.00 19.55 5.26
C CYS A 823 44.67 18.05 5.24
N ASN A 824 43.52 17.66 5.81
CA ASN A 824 43.09 16.26 5.94
C ASN A 824 42.42 15.71 4.67
N GLU A 825 42.43 16.50 3.60
CA GLU A 825 41.65 16.27 2.39
C GLU A 825 42.55 16.51 1.18
N LYS A 826 42.36 15.73 0.11
CA LYS A 826 43.05 15.93 -1.16
C LYS A 826 42.04 16.45 -2.18
N ILE A 827 42.06 17.75 -2.45
CA ILE A 827 41.00 18.43 -3.20
C ILE A 827 41.53 18.94 -4.55
N PRO A 828 41.22 18.27 -5.68
CA PRO A 828 41.55 18.79 -7.01
C PRO A 828 40.51 19.81 -7.50
N ILE A 829 40.98 20.89 -8.11
CA ILE A 829 40.17 21.84 -8.87
C ILE A 829 39.84 21.22 -10.22
N ILE A 830 38.55 21.05 -10.49
CA ILE A 830 38.04 20.42 -11.72
C ILE A 830 37.54 21.43 -12.75
N SER A 831 37.24 22.66 -12.33
CA SER A 831 36.86 23.74 -13.23
C SER A 831 37.11 25.11 -12.60
N THR A 832 37.33 26.11 -13.44
CA THR A 832 37.51 27.52 -13.03
C THR A 832 36.81 28.41 -14.03
N ASN A 833 36.17 29.49 -13.57
CA ASN A 833 35.71 30.58 -14.40
C ASN A 833 36.13 31.93 -13.80
N ASN A 834 35.74 33.03 -14.45
CA ASN A 834 36.17 34.39 -14.13
C ASN A 834 35.79 34.90 -12.72
N TYR A 835 34.98 34.18 -11.94
CA TYR A 835 34.65 34.56 -10.56
C TYR A 835 34.62 33.42 -9.54
N GLN A 836 34.53 32.15 -9.97
CA GLN A 836 34.49 30.99 -9.09
C GLN A 836 35.44 29.88 -9.53
N LEU A 837 35.78 28.99 -8.61
CA LEU A 837 36.36 27.69 -8.89
C LEU A 837 35.42 26.57 -8.43
N THR A 838 35.51 25.42 -9.05
CA THR A 838 34.80 24.19 -8.68
C THR A 838 35.84 23.11 -8.41
N TYR A 839 35.69 22.38 -7.32
CA TYR A 839 36.59 21.31 -6.91
C TYR A 839 35.84 20.01 -6.66
N ASP A 840 36.56 18.89 -6.65
CA ASP A 840 36.01 17.58 -6.33
C ASP A 840 36.13 17.30 -4.83
N ALA A 841 35.00 17.32 -4.13
CA ALA A 841 34.90 17.01 -2.70
C ALA A 841 34.78 15.51 -2.43
N ALA A 842 34.46 14.70 -3.45
CA ALA A 842 34.32 13.24 -3.33
C ALA A 842 35.61 12.49 -3.72
N PHE A 843 36.69 13.23 -3.99
CA PHE A 843 37.99 12.66 -4.29
C PHE A 843 38.48 11.77 -3.14
N ASN A 844 39.05 10.60 -3.46
CA ASN A 844 39.46 9.55 -2.52
C ASN A 844 38.34 8.93 -1.67
N TYR A 845 37.06 9.23 -1.93
CA TYR A 845 35.99 8.53 -1.21
C TYR A 845 36.04 7.03 -1.47
N VAL A 846 35.71 6.27 -0.43
CA VAL A 846 35.62 4.82 -0.49
C VAL A 846 34.17 4.43 -0.74
N TYR A 847 33.98 3.53 -1.70
CA TYR A 847 32.70 2.94 -2.08
C TYR A 847 32.77 1.43 -1.87
N GLY A 848 31.84 0.84 -1.15
CA GLY A 848 31.75 -0.59 -0.89
C GLY A 848 30.66 -1.23 -1.72
N ASN A 849 30.87 -2.48 -2.12
CA ASN A 849 29.79 -3.33 -2.62
C ASN A 849 28.96 -3.92 -1.47
N ASP A 850 29.55 -4.00 -0.29
CA ASP A 850 28.90 -4.56 0.89
C ASP A 850 29.31 -3.80 2.15
N ILE A 851 28.66 -4.15 3.26
CA ILE A 851 28.87 -3.52 4.57
C ILE A 851 29.00 -4.57 5.67
N SER A 852 29.69 -4.23 6.75
CA SER A 852 29.58 -4.95 8.02
C SER A 852 29.31 -3.95 9.15
N TRP A 853 28.58 -4.39 10.17
CA TRP A 853 28.27 -3.60 11.36
C TRP A 853 28.93 -4.23 12.59
N ASP A 854 29.67 -3.45 13.37
CA ASP A 854 30.39 -3.93 14.56
C ASP A 854 29.64 -3.69 15.88
N GLY A 855 28.38 -3.26 15.81
CA GLY A 855 27.60 -2.79 16.96
C GLY A 855 27.60 -1.28 17.14
N THR A 856 28.56 -0.56 16.55
CA THR A 856 28.72 0.90 16.70
C THR A 856 28.93 1.67 15.40
N LYS A 857 29.58 1.05 14.40
CA LYS A 857 29.87 1.66 13.10
C LYS A 857 29.76 0.65 11.96
N TYR A 858 29.46 1.19 10.78
CA TYR A 858 29.57 0.50 9.51
C TYR A 858 31.01 0.51 9.03
N ILE A 859 31.41 -0.59 8.39
CA ILE A 859 32.69 -0.75 7.72
C ILE A 859 32.39 -1.25 6.29
N LEU A 860 32.81 -0.49 5.29
CA LEU A 860 32.62 -0.86 3.89
C LEU A 860 33.48 -2.09 3.54
N LYS A 861 32.92 -2.99 2.73
CA LYS A 861 33.56 -4.22 2.23
C LYS A 861 33.60 -4.23 0.71
N ASN A 862 34.55 -5.00 0.16
CA ASN A 862 34.76 -5.13 -1.28
C ASN A 862 34.77 -3.74 -1.94
N THR A 863 35.77 -2.94 -1.55
CA THR A 863 35.77 -1.50 -1.76
C THR A 863 36.46 -1.06 -3.04
N PHE A 864 36.01 0.06 -3.59
CA PHE A 864 36.64 0.86 -4.61
C PHE A 864 36.93 2.25 -4.04
N THR A 865 38.18 2.68 -4.12
CA THR A 865 38.59 4.04 -3.76
C THR A 865 38.64 4.89 -5.01
N SER A 866 37.92 6.01 -5.03
CA SER A 866 37.90 6.92 -6.17
C SER A 866 39.22 7.70 -6.26
N THR A 867 40.18 7.18 -7.03
CA THR A 867 41.50 7.81 -7.23
C THR A 867 41.53 8.82 -8.38
N ASN A 868 40.45 8.88 -9.19
CA ASN A 868 40.23 9.94 -10.18
C ASN A 868 39.16 10.90 -9.65
N THR A 869 38.74 11.87 -10.47
CA THR A 869 37.56 12.68 -10.12
C THR A 869 36.31 11.80 -10.09
N TYR A 870 35.35 12.12 -9.22
CA TYR A 870 34.10 11.39 -9.07
C TYR A 870 33.38 11.23 -10.41
N SER A 871 33.35 12.29 -11.24
CA SER A 871 32.76 12.26 -12.59
C SER A 871 33.35 11.17 -13.49
N THR A 872 34.64 10.86 -13.34
CA THR A 872 35.33 9.82 -14.12
C THR A 872 35.05 8.43 -13.55
N ASP A 873 35.05 8.30 -12.23
CA ASP A 873 34.90 7.01 -11.54
C ASP A 873 33.43 6.57 -11.41
N MET A 874 32.49 7.46 -11.62
CA MET A 874 31.04 7.27 -11.49
C MET A 874 30.51 6.01 -12.18
N SER A 875 30.97 5.76 -13.41
CA SER A 875 30.58 4.57 -14.21
C SER A 875 31.13 3.26 -13.65
N THR A 876 32.19 3.31 -12.85
CA THR A 876 32.72 2.14 -12.14
C THR A 876 31.97 1.92 -10.84
N ILE A 877 31.65 2.99 -10.11
CA ILE A 877 30.88 2.95 -8.86
C ILE A 877 29.51 2.32 -9.13
N ALA A 878 28.79 2.78 -10.17
CA ALA A 878 27.45 2.30 -10.50
C ALA A 878 27.35 0.83 -10.93
N LYS A 879 28.49 0.13 -11.14
CA LYS A 879 28.47 -1.29 -11.49
C LYS A 879 28.17 -2.20 -10.32
N LYS A 880 28.62 -1.83 -9.12
CA LYS A 880 28.48 -2.66 -7.92
C LYS A 880 28.83 -2.00 -6.58
N TYR A 881 29.34 -0.77 -6.54
CA TYR A 881 29.84 -0.16 -5.29
C TYR A 881 28.82 0.81 -4.70
N HIS A 882 27.70 0.26 -4.25
CA HIS A 882 26.51 1.05 -3.91
C HIS A 882 26.50 1.57 -2.48
N TYR A 883 27.50 1.29 -1.66
CA TYR A 883 27.61 1.83 -0.30
C TYR A 883 28.74 2.85 -0.21
N THR A 884 28.55 3.93 0.53
CA THR A 884 29.65 4.84 0.87
C THR A 884 29.46 5.41 2.27
N CYS A 885 30.56 5.79 2.90
CA CYS A 885 30.57 6.57 4.14
C CYS A 885 30.78 8.07 3.87
N LEU A 886 30.83 8.48 2.59
CA LEU A 886 31.17 9.83 2.14
C LEU A 886 32.48 10.34 2.76
N ASN A 887 33.47 9.45 2.87
CA ASN A 887 34.77 9.75 3.44
C ASN A 887 35.85 8.83 2.85
N THR A 888 37.10 9.06 3.24
CA THR A 888 38.28 8.34 2.78
C THR A 888 38.59 7.08 3.60
N THR A 889 37.93 6.88 4.74
CA THR A 889 38.19 5.75 5.66
C THR A 889 37.34 4.53 5.36
N GLY A 890 36.15 4.71 4.77
CA GLY A 890 35.17 3.65 4.61
C GLY A 890 34.49 3.23 5.92
N GLU A 891 34.54 4.05 6.96
CA GLU A 891 33.89 3.80 8.26
C GLU A 891 32.96 4.95 8.65
N CYS A 892 31.76 4.65 9.17
CA CYS A 892 30.75 5.65 9.52
C CYS A 892 29.66 5.10 10.45
N THR A 893 28.98 5.97 11.21
CA THR A 893 27.83 5.54 12.05
C THR A 893 26.55 5.32 11.24
N ASN A 894 26.39 6.04 10.13
CA ASN A 894 25.33 5.86 9.15
C ASN A 894 25.98 5.62 7.79
N VAL A 895 25.52 4.60 7.08
CA VAL A 895 26.01 4.29 5.73
C VAL A 895 25.03 4.79 4.68
N TYR A 896 25.55 5.15 3.51
CA TYR A 896 24.78 5.77 2.44
C TYR A 896 24.70 4.83 1.24
N TYR A 897 23.49 4.36 0.93
CA TYR A 897 23.22 3.52 -0.24
C TYR A 897 22.97 4.37 -1.49
N VAL A 898 23.90 4.38 -2.42
CA VAL A 898 23.90 5.16 -3.65
C VAL A 898 22.83 4.62 -4.62
N ILE A 899 21.86 5.46 -4.97
CA ILE A 899 20.74 5.04 -5.84
C ILE A 899 20.97 5.39 -7.31
N ALA A 900 21.50 6.57 -7.61
CA ALA A 900 21.75 6.98 -8.98
C ALA A 900 22.80 8.08 -8.97
N PRO A 901 23.87 7.98 -9.75
CA PRO A 901 24.81 9.07 -9.86
C PRO A 901 24.34 10.05 -10.95
N SER A 902 24.43 11.35 -10.66
CA SER A 902 23.94 12.40 -11.56
C SER A 902 24.95 12.77 -12.64
N PHE A 903 24.50 12.89 -13.89
CA PHE A 903 25.28 13.44 -15.02
C PHE A 903 25.08 14.94 -15.23
N THR A 904 24.53 15.64 -14.22
CA THR A 904 24.45 17.10 -14.24
C THR A 904 25.83 17.71 -14.02
N ALA A 905 26.02 18.97 -14.38
CA ALA A 905 27.33 19.64 -14.24
C ALA A 905 27.93 19.58 -12.81
N THR A 906 27.08 19.42 -11.79
CA THR A 906 27.46 19.34 -10.36
C THR A 906 27.64 17.91 -9.83
N HIS A 907 27.30 16.89 -10.63
CA HIS A 907 27.44 15.46 -10.34
C HIS A 907 27.12 15.01 -8.90
N PRO A 908 25.99 15.39 -8.27
CA PRO A 908 25.70 14.98 -6.89
C PRO A 908 25.62 13.45 -6.71
N ILE A 909 26.00 13.00 -5.52
CA ILE A 909 25.85 11.61 -5.06
C ILE A 909 24.48 11.49 -4.39
N PHE A 910 23.52 10.81 -5.02
CA PHE A 910 22.21 10.55 -4.45
C PHE A 910 22.20 9.24 -3.67
N TYR A 911 21.67 9.25 -2.45
CA TYR A 911 21.68 8.10 -1.57
C TYR A 911 20.49 8.03 -0.60
N LEU A 912 20.24 6.82 -0.11
CA LEU A 912 19.46 6.56 1.09
C LEU A 912 20.37 6.44 2.31
N THR A 913 19.96 7.01 3.43
CA THR A 913 20.69 6.85 4.70
C THR A 913 20.20 5.58 5.40
N LEU A 914 21.13 4.68 5.71
CA LEU A 914 20.90 3.47 6.48
C LEU A 914 21.59 3.60 7.84
N SER A 915 20.94 3.06 8.88
CA SER A 915 21.40 3.17 10.26
C SER A 915 21.11 1.87 11.03
N ASN A 916 21.75 1.72 12.19
CA ASN A 916 21.53 0.59 13.12
C ASN A 916 21.82 -0.78 12.49
N GLY A 917 22.91 -0.90 11.73
CA GLY A 917 23.34 -2.15 11.11
C GLY A 917 22.50 -2.64 9.93
N LYS A 918 21.46 -1.89 9.52
CA LYS A 918 20.63 -2.25 8.36
C LYS A 918 21.39 -2.11 7.04
N ASP A 919 21.14 -3.04 6.13
CA ASP A 919 21.51 -2.98 4.72
C ASP A 919 20.32 -2.55 3.85
N ILE A 920 20.51 -2.53 2.53
CA ILE A 920 19.45 -2.14 1.59
C ILE A 920 18.29 -3.15 1.52
N GLU A 921 18.52 -4.44 1.75
CA GLU A 921 17.47 -5.46 1.65
C GLU A 921 16.51 -5.34 2.84
N ILE A 922 17.05 -5.22 4.06
CA ILE A 922 16.27 -4.93 5.27
C ILE A 922 15.49 -3.62 5.11
N ALA A 923 16.14 -2.59 4.58
CA ALA A 923 15.48 -1.31 4.34
C ALA A 923 14.32 -1.43 3.33
N LYS A 924 14.46 -2.22 2.26
CA LYS A 924 13.37 -2.48 1.31
C LYS A 924 12.21 -3.25 1.94
N ASP A 925 12.49 -4.23 2.79
CA ASP A 925 11.46 -4.95 3.53
C ASP A 925 10.66 -4.01 4.43
N GLU A 926 11.33 -3.10 5.14
CA GLU A 926 10.67 -2.07 5.93
C GLU A 926 9.88 -1.06 5.08
N MET A 927 10.44 -0.61 3.94
CA MET A 927 9.79 0.35 3.03
C MET A 927 8.48 -0.18 2.44
N PHE A 928 8.41 -1.48 2.16
CA PHE A 928 7.29 -2.10 1.46
C PHE A 928 6.33 -2.87 2.39
N THR A 929 6.44 -2.68 3.70
CA THR A 929 5.35 -3.02 4.62
C THR A 929 4.10 -2.19 4.29
N ASN A 930 2.93 -2.64 4.76
CA ASN A 930 1.64 -1.98 4.52
C ASN A 930 1.11 -1.40 5.83
N GLU A 931 1.92 -0.57 6.49
CA GLU A 931 1.57 0.01 7.80
C GLU A 931 0.76 1.30 7.67
N ASN A 932 0.96 2.05 6.58
CA ASN A 932 0.36 3.37 6.38
C ASN A 932 -0.41 3.45 5.06
N ASP A 933 -1.56 4.11 5.09
CA ASP A 933 -2.39 4.35 3.91
C ASP A 933 -1.86 5.50 3.06
N SER A 934 -1.84 5.31 1.73
CA SER A 934 -1.61 6.40 0.79
C SER A 934 -2.77 7.41 0.81
N LYS A 935 -2.52 8.65 0.38
CA LYS A 935 -3.54 9.69 0.31
C LYS A 935 -4.69 9.32 -0.63
N ILE A 936 -4.39 8.62 -1.72
CA ILE A 936 -5.42 8.15 -2.64
C ILE A 936 -6.27 7.01 -2.05
N LYS A 937 -5.68 6.10 -1.27
CA LYS A 937 -6.43 5.07 -0.56
C LYS A 937 -7.41 5.70 0.43
N ILE A 938 -6.97 6.68 1.22
CA ILE A 938 -7.85 7.42 2.15
C ILE A 938 -9.04 8.05 1.42
N ALA A 939 -8.81 8.65 0.25
CA ALA A 939 -9.88 9.24 -0.56
C ALA A 939 -10.89 8.20 -1.07
N ILE A 940 -10.41 7.03 -1.49
CA ILE A 940 -11.25 5.91 -1.95
C ILE A 940 -12.03 5.30 -0.79
N ASP A 941 -11.39 5.04 0.35
CA ASP A 941 -12.03 4.45 1.53
C ASP A 941 -13.12 5.37 2.09
N SER A 942 -12.85 6.68 2.16
CA SER A 942 -13.84 7.68 2.58
C SER A 942 -15.06 7.71 1.65
N TRP A 943 -14.83 7.58 0.34
CA TRP A 943 -15.92 7.49 -0.62
C TRP A 943 -16.69 6.17 -0.48
N TYR A 944 -15.99 5.06 -0.29
CA TYR A 944 -16.61 3.74 -0.13
C TYR A 944 -17.48 3.69 1.13
N GLU A 945 -16.95 4.14 2.27
CA GLU A 945 -17.67 4.19 3.54
C GLU A 945 -19.01 4.95 3.41
N ALA A 946 -18.98 6.10 2.73
CA ALA A 946 -20.15 6.94 2.55
C ALA A 946 -21.19 6.38 1.55
N ASN A 947 -20.81 5.49 0.63
CA ASN A 947 -21.64 5.18 -0.54
C ASN A 947 -21.87 3.68 -0.80
N MET A 948 -20.93 2.81 -0.42
CA MET A 948 -20.88 1.42 -0.88
C MET A 948 -21.05 0.36 0.21
N VAL A 949 -20.93 0.72 1.50
CA VAL A 949 -21.11 -0.20 2.64
C VAL A 949 -22.40 -1.03 2.57
N PRO A 950 -23.58 -0.47 2.20
CA PRO A 950 -24.81 -1.27 2.10
C PRO A 950 -24.80 -2.35 1.01
N TYR A 951 -23.80 -2.33 0.13
CA TYR A 951 -23.70 -3.22 -1.02
C TYR A 951 -22.47 -4.14 -0.96
N THR A 952 -21.72 -4.13 0.15
CA THR A 952 -20.48 -4.91 0.30
C THR A 952 -20.69 -6.40 0.08
N ASP A 953 -21.82 -6.98 0.52
CA ASP A 953 -22.10 -8.42 0.33
C ASP A 953 -22.34 -8.83 -1.13
N ARG A 954 -22.55 -7.85 -2.02
CA ARG A 954 -22.65 -8.07 -3.46
C ARG A 954 -21.30 -7.99 -4.16
N LEU A 955 -20.25 -7.65 -3.42
CA LEU A 955 -18.89 -7.52 -3.93
C LEU A 955 -18.04 -8.74 -3.55
N GLU A 956 -17.11 -9.06 -4.42
CA GLU A 956 -16.06 -10.03 -4.19
C GLU A 956 -14.86 -9.36 -3.52
N ASP A 957 -14.30 -10.00 -2.49
CA ASP A 957 -12.98 -9.66 -1.97
C ASP A 957 -11.87 -10.18 -2.90
N THR A 958 -11.76 -9.57 -4.08
CA THR A 958 -10.72 -9.91 -5.08
C THR A 958 -9.38 -9.27 -4.74
N ILE A 959 -8.30 -9.88 -5.22
CA ILE A 959 -6.95 -9.30 -5.14
C ILE A 959 -6.84 -8.03 -6.01
N TRP A 960 -6.42 -6.94 -5.39
CA TRP A 960 -5.98 -5.69 -6.04
C TRP A 960 -4.45 -5.63 -6.02
N CYS A 961 -3.82 -5.79 -7.19
CA CYS A 961 -2.36 -5.92 -7.23
C CYS A 961 -1.65 -4.59 -7.46
N ASN A 962 -0.84 -4.18 -6.50
CA ASN A 962 0.02 -3.01 -6.65
C ASN A 962 1.29 -3.32 -7.45
N ASP A 963 1.85 -4.53 -7.28
CA ASP A 963 3.12 -4.99 -7.86
C ASP A 963 4.29 -4.00 -7.68
N ARG A 964 4.88 -3.99 -6.49
CA ARG A 964 6.10 -3.21 -6.17
C ARG A 964 7.36 -4.02 -6.44
N THR A 965 7.33 -4.94 -7.39
CA THR A 965 8.52 -5.70 -7.81
C THR A 965 9.46 -4.77 -8.57
N ILE A 966 10.72 -4.68 -8.14
CA ILE A 966 11.74 -3.88 -8.81
C ILE A 966 12.31 -4.70 -9.97
N HIS A 967 12.43 -4.07 -11.14
CA HIS A 967 12.91 -4.72 -12.37
C HIS A 967 14.33 -4.28 -12.76
N SER A 968 14.67 -3.02 -12.54
CA SER A 968 16.00 -2.48 -12.86
C SER A 968 16.38 -1.35 -11.91
N GLY A 969 17.62 -0.87 -12.05
CA GLY A 969 18.19 0.17 -11.21
C GLY A 969 18.85 -0.35 -9.93
N SER A 970 19.45 0.57 -9.19
CA SER A 970 20.20 0.29 -7.95
C SER A 970 19.39 -0.40 -6.86
N LEU A 971 18.07 -0.15 -6.77
CA LEU A 971 17.24 -0.80 -5.74
C LEU A 971 16.97 -2.28 -6.03
N LEU A 972 17.28 -2.77 -7.25
CA LEU A 972 17.13 -4.18 -7.57
C LEU A 972 18.01 -5.05 -6.67
N GLY A 973 19.20 -4.57 -6.30
CA GLY A 973 20.07 -5.22 -5.33
C GLY A 973 21.48 -4.62 -5.31
N LYS A 974 22.22 -4.88 -4.24
CA LYS A 974 23.57 -4.35 -4.02
C LYS A 974 24.60 -4.78 -5.08
N ASP A 975 24.41 -5.95 -5.69
CA ASP A 975 25.34 -6.54 -6.66
C ASP A 975 24.95 -6.28 -8.13
N ILE A 976 24.01 -5.36 -8.38
CA ILE A 976 23.48 -5.06 -9.71
C ILE A 976 24.27 -3.94 -10.39
N ASP A 977 24.70 -4.16 -11.64
CA ASP A 977 25.17 -3.09 -12.51
C ASP A 977 23.96 -2.32 -13.04
N PHE A 978 23.75 -1.13 -12.50
CA PHE A 978 22.64 -0.28 -12.90
C PHE A 978 23.07 0.85 -13.85
N GLY A 979 24.37 1.01 -14.10
CA GLY A 979 24.92 2.06 -14.96
C GLY A 979 24.42 3.46 -14.60
N THR A 980 23.43 3.96 -15.36
CA THR A 980 22.85 5.30 -15.20
C THR A 980 21.34 5.26 -14.99
N GLU A 981 20.79 4.09 -14.77
CA GLU A 981 19.35 3.87 -14.75
C GLU A 981 18.75 4.16 -13.37
N TYR A 982 17.57 4.77 -13.39
CA TYR A 982 16.71 4.88 -12.21
C TYR A 982 16.14 3.51 -11.83
N SER A 983 15.55 3.41 -10.64
CA SER A 983 14.92 2.17 -10.21
C SER A 983 13.52 2.06 -10.79
N TYR A 984 13.31 1.14 -11.71
CA TYR A 984 12.00 0.91 -12.35
C TYR A 984 11.30 -0.31 -11.75
N PHE A 985 9.98 -0.23 -11.63
CA PHE A 985 9.14 -1.34 -11.21
C PHE A 985 8.69 -2.17 -12.41
N SER A 986 8.36 -3.45 -12.19
CA SER A 986 8.05 -4.40 -13.25
C SER A 986 6.88 -4.00 -14.15
N ALA A 987 5.92 -3.22 -13.64
CA ALA A 987 4.84 -2.66 -14.47
C ALA A 987 5.37 -1.74 -15.59
N SER A 988 6.45 -1.00 -15.33
CA SER A 988 7.10 -0.15 -16.33
C SER A 988 7.65 -0.95 -17.51
N ASP A 989 8.38 -2.03 -17.23
CA ASP A 989 8.90 -2.92 -18.27
C ASP A 989 7.77 -3.60 -19.07
N ARG A 990 6.73 -4.08 -18.39
CA ARG A 990 5.58 -4.73 -19.05
C ARG A 990 4.83 -3.80 -19.99
N VAL A 991 4.64 -2.55 -19.59
CA VAL A 991 3.82 -1.58 -20.32
C VAL A 991 4.59 -0.88 -21.45
N PHE A 992 5.85 -0.50 -21.21
CA PHE A 992 6.64 0.30 -22.16
C PHE A 992 7.55 -0.53 -23.06
N ASN A 993 8.20 -1.58 -22.54
CA ASN A 993 9.30 -2.24 -23.26
C ASN A 993 8.87 -3.58 -23.86
N SER A 994 8.31 -4.48 -23.05
CA SER A 994 8.03 -5.85 -23.46
C SER A 994 6.63 -6.03 -24.04
N SER A 995 5.68 -5.17 -23.67
CA SER A 995 4.24 -5.34 -23.96
C SER A 995 3.69 -6.71 -23.51
N LYS A 996 4.36 -7.36 -22.54
CA LYS A 996 3.95 -8.65 -21.95
C LYS A 996 3.17 -8.39 -20.68
N LEU A 997 1.88 -8.09 -20.84
CA LEU A 997 1.00 -7.74 -19.74
C LEU A 997 0.81 -8.91 -18.78
N SER A 998 0.65 -8.59 -17.49
CA SER A 998 0.36 -9.57 -16.45
C SER A 998 -0.89 -9.18 -15.68
N ILE A 999 -1.76 -10.17 -15.46
CA ILE A 999 -2.88 -10.09 -14.51
C ILE A 999 -2.59 -10.85 -13.21
N ILE A 1000 -1.41 -11.48 -13.12
CA ILE A 1000 -0.93 -12.19 -11.94
C ILE A 1000 -0.25 -11.19 -11.02
N CYS A 1001 -0.53 -11.29 -9.73
CA CYS A 1001 0.19 -10.55 -8.71
C CYS A 1001 1.42 -11.35 -8.25
N PRO A 1002 2.66 -10.91 -8.53
CA PRO A 1002 3.85 -11.72 -8.24
C PRO A 1002 4.07 -11.97 -6.74
N ASN A 1003 3.76 -10.98 -5.91
CA ASN A 1003 3.90 -11.06 -4.45
C ASN A 1003 2.54 -10.80 -3.78
N VAL A 1004 1.66 -11.81 -3.77
CA VAL A 1004 0.30 -11.70 -3.21
C VAL A 1004 0.28 -11.38 -1.71
N ALA A 1005 1.26 -11.87 -0.95
CA ALA A 1005 1.32 -11.66 0.50
C ALA A 1005 1.68 -10.22 0.87
N ARG A 1006 2.40 -9.50 0.01
CA ARG A 1006 2.79 -8.10 0.22
C ARG A 1006 1.93 -7.12 -0.60
N ASP A 1007 1.76 -7.37 -1.89
CA ASP A 1007 1.19 -6.43 -2.86
C ASP A 1007 -0.20 -6.83 -3.37
N GLY A 1008 -0.71 -7.99 -2.96
CA GLY A 1008 -2.05 -8.46 -3.28
C GLY A 1008 -3.05 -8.00 -2.22
N PHE A 1009 -3.58 -6.79 -2.39
CA PHE A 1009 -4.47 -6.19 -1.41
C PHE A 1009 -5.87 -6.84 -1.41
N THR A 1010 -6.30 -7.32 -0.25
CA THR A 1010 -7.63 -7.89 0.03
C THR A 1010 -8.10 -7.46 1.43
N VAL A 1011 -9.38 -7.65 1.75
CA VAL A 1011 -9.94 -7.45 3.10
C VAL A 1011 -9.58 -8.63 4.00
N SER A 1012 -9.67 -9.85 3.48
CA SER A 1012 -9.33 -11.08 4.21
C SER A 1012 -8.15 -11.81 3.58
N THR A 1013 -7.29 -12.39 4.43
CA THR A 1013 -6.23 -13.31 3.98
C THR A 1013 -6.79 -14.62 3.43
N SER A 1014 -8.03 -14.99 3.78
CA SER A 1014 -8.71 -16.16 3.20
C SER A 1014 -8.96 -16.04 1.70
N SER A 1015 -8.96 -14.81 1.18
CA SER A 1015 -9.14 -14.50 -0.24
C SER A 1015 -7.84 -14.64 -1.05
N GLY A 1016 -6.73 -15.03 -0.39
CA GLY A 1016 -5.42 -15.27 -1.01
C GLY A 1016 -4.51 -14.06 -1.11
N GLY A 1017 -4.96 -12.88 -0.65
CA GLY A 1017 -4.16 -11.67 -0.53
C GLY A 1017 -3.66 -11.41 0.90
N ASN A 1018 -3.30 -10.15 1.16
CA ASN A 1018 -2.64 -9.73 2.39
C ASN A 1018 -3.59 -9.31 3.53
N GLY A 1019 -4.90 -9.18 3.30
CA GLY A 1019 -5.87 -8.77 4.32
C GLY A 1019 -5.72 -7.34 4.83
N ALA A 1020 -5.01 -6.46 4.11
CA ALA A 1020 -4.72 -5.10 4.56
C ALA A 1020 -5.80 -4.06 4.23
N LEU A 1021 -6.79 -4.40 3.38
CA LEU A 1021 -7.85 -3.46 3.02
C LEU A 1021 -8.96 -3.42 4.07
N THR A 1022 -9.52 -2.24 4.29
CA THR A 1022 -10.75 -2.07 5.07
C THR A 1022 -11.99 -2.43 4.25
N TYR A 1023 -11.99 -2.11 2.96
CA TYR A 1023 -13.09 -2.33 2.02
C TYR A 1023 -12.61 -3.03 0.75
N PRO A 1024 -13.44 -3.86 0.08
CA PRO A 1024 -13.06 -4.58 -1.14
C PRO A 1024 -13.06 -3.66 -2.38
N VAL A 1025 -12.23 -2.63 -2.35
CA VAL A 1025 -12.13 -1.57 -3.36
C VAL A 1025 -10.66 -1.24 -3.63
N GLY A 1026 -10.35 -0.92 -4.88
CA GLY A 1026 -9.01 -0.51 -5.29
C GLY A 1026 -9.01 0.40 -6.51
N LEU A 1027 -7.91 0.36 -7.26
CA LEU A 1027 -7.73 1.03 -8.54
C LEU A 1027 -7.39 -0.02 -9.61
N LEU A 1028 -7.65 0.30 -10.88
CA LEU A 1028 -7.15 -0.52 -11.98
C LEU A 1028 -5.63 -0.42 -12.08
N THR A 1029 -4.99 -1.52 -12.49
CA THR A 1029 -3.55 -1.55 -12.76
C THR A 1029 -3.22 -0.98 -14.14
N ALA A 1030 -1.96 -0.61 -14.36
CA ALA A 1030 -1.50 -0.17 -15.68
C ALA A 1030 -1.68 -1.28 -16.75
N ASP A 1031 -1.47 -2.54 -16.36
CA ASP A 1031 -1.73 -3.72 -17.21
C ASP A 1031 -3.21 -3.82 -17.60
N GLU A 1032 -4.15 -3.66 -16.66
CA GLU A 1032 -5.60 -3.70 -16.94
C GLU A 1032 -6.04 -2.57 -17.88
N ILE A 1033 -5.47 -1.37 -17.70
CA ILE A 1033 -5.70 -0.23 -18.62
C ILE A 1033 -5.15 -0.53 -20.02
N ARG A 1034 -3.98 -1.18 -20.10
CA ARG A 1034 -3.32 -1.57 -21.36
C ARG A 1034 -4.09 -2.67 -22.09
N LEU A 1035 -4.64 -3.65 -21.37
CA LEU A 1035 -5.55 -4.68 -21.89
C LEU A 1035 -6.77 -4.04 -22.57
N ALA A 1036 -7.38 -3.04 -21.92
CA ALA A 1036 -8.51 -2.28 -22.47
C ALA A 1036 -8.18 -1.45 -23.72
N GLY A 1037 -6.89 -1.31 -24.07
CA GLY A 1037 -6.42 -0.57 -25.24
C GLY A 1037 -5.83 0.80 -24.92
N GLY A 1038 -5.56 1.08 -23.64
CA GLY A 1038 -4.85 2.29 -23.22
C GLY A 1038 -3.42 2.30 -23.73
N ILE A 1039 -2.89 3.49 -24.03
CA ILE A 1039 -1.50 3.69 -24.43
C ILE A 1039 -0.92 4.81 -23.58
N PHE A 1040 0.25 4.55 -22.99
CA PHE A 1040 0.95 5.48 -22.10
C PHE A 1040 1.96 6.34 -22.88
N ASN A 1041 1.55 6.89 -24.02
CA ASN A 1041 2.43 7.67 -24.91
C ASN A 1041 1.89 9.10 -25.01
N ASN A 1042 2.78 10.08 -25.19
CA ASN A 1042 2.44 11.50 -25.34
C ASN A 1042 1.69 11.86 -26.64
N ASP A 1043 1.18 10.90 -27.41
CA ASP A 1043 0.42 11.19 -28.63
C ASP A 1043 -1.07 11.42 -28.30
N HIS A 1044 -1.51 12.65 -28.52
CA HIS A 1044 -2.79 13.20 -28.07
C HIS A 1044 -3.98 12.88 -28.99
N ASN A 1045 -3.76 12.18 -30.11
CA ASN A 1045 -4.76 12.01 -31.18
C ASN A 1045 -5.32 10.59 -31.29
N GLY A 1046 -6.61 10.43 -30.97
CA GLY A 1046 -7.42 9.27 -31.37
C GLY A 1046 -7.35 8.05 -30.46
N TYR A 1047 -7.56 8.23 -29.14
CA TYR A 1047 -7.75 7.12 -28.22
C TYR A 1047 -9.01 6.33 -28.57
N ILE A 1048 -8.85 5.05 -28.87
CA ILE A 1048 -9.94 4.09 -29.10
C ILE A 1048 -10.03 3.17 -27.88
N ASN A 1049 -10.25 3.71 -26.68
CA ASN A 1049 -10.45 2.92 -25.47
C ASN A 1049 -11.63 3.50 -24.67
N TYR A 1050 -12.62 2.66 -24.37
CA TYR A 1050 -13.82 3.00 -23.61
C TYR A 1050 -13.57 3.48 -22.17
N LEU A 1051 -12.40 3.20 -21.58
CA LEU A 1051 -12.05 3.64 -20.24
C LEU A 1051 -11.70 5.13 -20.18
N TYR A 1052 -11.24 5.73 -21.28
CA TYR A 1052 -10.83 7.13 -21.30
C TYR A 1052 -12.04 8.07 -21.38
N THR A 1053 -12.24 8.86 -20.34
CA THR A 1053 -13.37 9.80 -20.21
C THR A 1053 -12.98 11.25 -20.51
N GLY A 1054 -11.77 11.52 -20.99
CA GLY A 1054 -11.26 12.87 -21.15
C GLY A 1054 -10.54 13.44 -19.91
N GLN A 1055 -10.23 12.61 -18.91
CA GLN A 1055 -9.47 12.97 -17.72
C GLN A 1055 -8.24 12.06 -17.54
N GLU A 1056 -7.23 12.59 -16.87
CA GLU A 1056 -6.07 11.84 -16.43
C GLU A 1056 -6.36 11.25 -15.04
N LEU A 1057 -6.28 9.93 -14.94
CA LEU A 1057 -6.75 9.13 -13.81
C LEU A 1057 -5.61 8.27 -13.28
N TRP A 1058 -5.44 8.23 -11.96
CA TRP A 1058 -4.43 7.38 -11.33
C TRP A 1058 -4.71 5.89 -11.57
N ALA A 1059 -3.63 5.12 -11.77
CA ALA A 1059 -3.63 3.67 -11.73
C ALA A 1059 -2.95 3.18 -10.45
N MET A 1060 -3.18 1.92 -10.06
CA MET A 1060 -2.56 1.33 -8.87
C MET A 1060 -1.07 1.03 -9.04
N SER A 1061 -0.60 0.86 -10.29
CA SER A 1061 0.75 0.38 -10.57
C SER A 1061 1.81 1.47 -10.39
N PRO A 1062 2.95 1.14 -9.76
CA PRO A 1062 4.10 2.04 -9.66
C PRO A 1062 4.87 2.05 -10.98
N ASN A 1063 5.61 3.14 -11.24
CA ASN A 1063 6.46 3.25 -12.42
C ASN A 1063 7.94 3.16 -12.08
N MET A 1064 8.42 4.14 -11.30
CA MET A 1064 9.85 4.34 -11.07
C MET A 1064 10.09 5.14 -9.80
N PHE A 1065 11.23 4.91 -9.17
CA PHE A 1065 11.83 5.78 -8.18
C PHE A 1065 13.18 6.33 -8.68
N SER A 1066 13.31 7.67 -8.68
CA SER A 1066 14.58 8.36 -8.93
C SER A 1066 14.95 9.22 -7.72
N PHE A 1067 14.68 10.52 -7.77
CA PHE A 1067 14.66 11.41 -6.60
C PHE A 1067 13.27 11.41 -5.94
N GLU A 1068 12.25 11.27 -6.79
CA GLU A 1068 10.85 11.24 -6.41
C GLU A 1068 10.23 9.94 -6.93
N ALA A 1069 9.20 9.47 -6.22
CA ALA A 1069 8.39 8.36 -6.62
C ALA A 1069 7.42 8.78 -7.73
N SER A 1070 7.26 7.92 -8.74
CA SER A 1070 6.32 8.11 -9.85
C SER A 1070 5.40 6.90 -10.03
N GLY A 1071 4.19 7.17 -10.50
CA GLY A 1071 3.15 6.17 -10.74
C GLY A 1071 2.51 6.33 -12.10
N PHE A 1072 1.72 5.34 -12.48
CA PHE A 1072 0.97 5.37 -13.74
C PHE A 1072 -0.32 6.17 -13.62
N HIS A 1073 -0.62 6.96 -14.64
CA HIS A 1073 -1.95 7.49 -14.89
C HIS A 1073 -2.37 7.14 -16.32
N TYR A 1074 -3.64 7.26 -16.66
CA TYR A 1074 -4.21 6.80 -17.93
C TYR A 1074 -3.51 7.27 -19.22
N ARG A 1075 -2.71 8.34 -19.16
CA ARG A 1075 -2.01 8.92 -20.31
C ARG A 1075 -0.49 8.84 -20.23
N GLY A 1076 0.07 8.27 -19.18
CA GLY A 1076 1.51 8.24 -18.97
C GLY A 1076 1.90 7.94 -17.54
N THR A 1077 2.96 8.60 -17.10
CA THR A 1077 3.52 8.48 -15.75
C THR A 1077 3.82 9.87 -15.24
N ASP A 1078 3.63 10.10 -13.95
CA ASP A 1078 4.00 11.36 -13.33
C ASP A 1078 4.36 11.14 -11.85
N TRP A 1079 4.90 12.19 -11.22
CA TRP A 1079 5.26 12.20 -9.80
C TRP A 1079 4.02 12.05 -8.92
N LEU A 1080 4.16 11.33 -7.80
CA LEU A 1080 3.03 10.96 -6.95
C LEU A 1080 2.40 12.14 -6.18
N ASN A 1081 3.03 13.32 -6.20
CA ASN A 1081 2.51 14.58 -5.68
C ASN A 1081 1.66 15.37 -6.68
N SER A 1082 1.53 14.90 -7.93
CA SER A 1082 0.59 15.49 -8.89
C SER A 1082 -0.85 15.11 -8.56
N SER A 1083 -1.79 16.02 -8.81
CA SER A 1083 -3.21 15.80 -8.52
C SER A 1083 -3.98 15.34 -9.75
N TYR A 1084 -4.39 14.06 -9.75
CA TYR A 1084 -5.15 13.42 -10.84
C TYR A 1084 -6.47 12.84 -10.37
N GLY A 1085 -7.35 12.53 -11.32
CA GLY A 1085 -8.67 12.00 -11.03
C GLY A 1085 -8.63 10.61 -10.38
N VAL A 1086 -9.58 10.37 -9.48
CA VAL A 1086 -9.70 9.11 -8.73
C VAL A 1086 -10.96 8.37 -9.18
N ARG A 1087 -10.81 7.10 -9.58
CA ARG A 1087 -11.93 6.22 -9.97
C ARG A 1087 -11.82 4.89 -9.22
N PRO A 1088 -12.64 4.70 -8.17
CA PRO A 1088 -12.70 3.43 -7.46
C PRO A 1088 -13.06 2.27 -8.40
N ALA A 1089 -12.44 1.12 -8.17
CA ALA A 1089 -12.77 -0.14 -8.81
C ALA A 1089 -13.23 -1.15 -7.75
N VAL A 1090 -14.28 -1.90 -8.07
CA VAL A 1090 -14.86 -2.96 -7.22
C VAL A 1090 -15.05 -4.23 -8.06
N SER A 1091 -15.16 -5.41 -7.45
CA SER A 1091 -15.53 -6.63 -8.17
C SER A 1091 -16.89 -7.12 -7.71
N LEU A 1092 -17.81 -7.39 -8.62
CA LEU A 1092 -19.09 -8.03 -8.29
C LEU A 1092 -18.87 -9.52 -8.03
N ALA A 1093 -19.55 -10.04 -7.01
CA ALA A 1093 -19.45 -11.44 -6.59
C ALA A 1093 -19.80 -12.43 -7.72
N PRO A 1094 -19.22 -13.64 -7.73
CA PRO A 1094 -19.59 -14.69 -8.67
C PRO A 1094 -21.09 -14.97 -8.69
N ASN A 1095 -21.62 -15.34 -9.85
CA ASN A 1095 -23.05 -15.58 -10.10
C ASN A 1095 -23.97 -14.34 -10.07
N THR A 1096 -23.42 -13.13 -10.02
CA THR A 1096 -24.21 -11.90 -10.17
C THR A 1096 -24.88 -11.82 -11.55
N ARG A 1097 -26.20 -11.57 -11.58
CA ARG A 1097 -27.04 -11.56 -12.78
C ARG A 1097 -27.46 -10.15 -13.17
N ALA A 1098 -27.51 -9.89 -14.48
CA ALA A 1098 -28.23 -8.75 -15.01
C ALA A 1098 -29.72 -9.08 -15.11
N ILE A 1099 -30.56 -8.29 -14.43
CA ILE A 1099 -32.02 -8.48 -14.42
C ILE A 1099 -32.70 -7.73 -15.58
N ALA A 1100 -32.04 -6.71 -16.12
CA ALA A 1100 -32.48 -5.91 -17.25
C ALA A 1100 -31.26 -5.27 -17.94
N GLY A 1101 -31.51 -4.61 -19.08
CA GLY A 1101 -30.49 -3.92 -19.87
C GLY A 1101 -29.76 -4.82 -20.86
N ASP A 1102 -29.11 -4.19 -21.82
CA ASP A 1102 -28.22 -4.82 -22.82
C ASP A 1102 -26.77 -4.31 -22.73
N GLY A 1103 -26.49 -3.47 -21.73
CA GLY A 1103 -25.17 -2.91 -21.45
C GLY A 1103 -24.87 -1.63 -22.23
N THR A 1104 -25.75 -1.18 -23.14
CA THR A 1104 -25.60 0.12 -23.81
C THR A 1104 -25.70 1.27 -22.82
N VAL A 1105 -25.29 2.47 -23.22
CA VAL A 1105 -25.38 3.65 -22.32
C VAL A 1105 -26.84 4.02 -22.03
N GLU A 1106 -27.74 3.76 -22.99
CA GLU A 1106 -29.18 3.99 -22.90
C GLU A 1106 -29.90 2.90 -22.10
N SER A 1107 -29.35 1.68 -22.07
CA SER A 1107 -29.93 0.51 -21.42
C SER A 1107 -28.85 -0.29 -20.67
N PRO A 1108 -28.24 0.28 -19.61
CA PRO A 1108 -27.16 -0.36 -18.88
C PRO A 1108 -27.66 -1.65 -18.21
N TYR A 1109 -26.77 -2.62 -18.02
CA TYR A 1109 -27.10 -3.82 -17.25
C TYR A 1109 -27.48 -3.42 -15.82
N VAL A 1110 -28.69 -3.78 -15.40
CA VAL A 1110 -29.20 -3.43 -14.07
C VAL A 1110 -28.92 -4.57 -13.10
N ILE A 1111 -28.27 -4.24 -11.98
CA ILE A 1111 -27.98 -5.15 -10.87
C ILE A 1111 -28.77 -4.68 -9.64
N ASP A 1112 -29.82 -5.41 -9.30
CA ASP A 1112 -30.74 -5.09 -8.20
C ASP A 1112 -31.12 -6.34 -7.41
N ASP A 1113 -31.87 -6.22 -6.32
CA ASP A 1113 -32.42 -7.35 -5.56
C ASP A 1113 -33.48 -8.08 -6.41
N GLU A 1114 -33.26 -9.39 -6.67
CA GLU A 1114 -34.23 -10.27 -7.34
C GLU A 1114 -35.54 -10.45 -6.54
#